data_AF-A0A968SXW1-F1
#
_entry.id   AF-A0A968SXW1-F1
#
_cell.length_a   1.000
_cell.length_b   1.000
_cell.length_c   1.000
_cell.angle_alpha   90.00
_cell.angle_beta   90.00
_cell.angle_gamma   90.00
#
_symmetry.space_group_name_H-M   'P 1'
#
loop_
_entity.id
_entity.type
_entity.pdbx_description
1 polymer ?
#
loop_
_entity_poly.entity_id
_entity_poly.type
_entity_poly.pdbx_seq_one_letter_code
_entity_poly.pdbx_strand_id
1 'polypeptide(L)'
;AASSNTLVFVYSLASASDTFAEETQDLHELIQTSARQERVLTPSSDVEIYNIVKQRLFHSVSTSAAQDAARDYLSSIRASRLSLPEGSKESDYAQQIAASYPFHPELFGLLTKKVASIPEFQRTRGALRLFALVVRYLWQQRPDWIPMIHPHHVPIGVDPDITSELTSKIKRPLMLLPVQADIHNSDGKQAHAQVQDSEWQVADKPPFSSWVGRTIFLHSLTQGISSGIRRPELNLSLLTPHIELGLIDKALERLVSVAWYLDNDPITTIARFKEEPSINKIIAEEKDQIGITQAKDDLRARRDTIFASRLFNLVSAPEGSQDVDDDPTTIALCVMDFDEVKIASSQDPAPPVLEQIFNNTGESGKFRTFRNRLLFLCANRHELDRAIDNAREYRAIRNLLASPNRLDDLSESQQKALKGREGEMDLAVRIALTNTYRHLFYPAQDPVKAPKGLMHYVLPAQDSSDVKGKNNQQEVILKALKDCQKTRPEDAPPFAPAYVLQKVWPAGLDHWTTKALREAFAKDLGLNILLDAEVSKLRETIRTGIQSGQWDLKAGERAYIKTPDGNTPLPDSIEFSERMELYRRGILQPPVPKEVQLTASLMPSSEADKPVRVRWKATGALQVSLFQNGIPLTPRDFFPSDEVEVKISSSAVFRVVADYGNGEQASAETQVTLTTYPTGTIPSSRAANGSTLTLFQVKPTTIEAEGSPNSAIERLRDQCGDHKVRIQSLSVAVDQVMDYRKLTTALPLLNKFTLLIDQKVTLQTAANQFLQLTYQGDPRGFQSFLTPTIALLGSPDVQGQVFLKLTFQFVDPISPTGSELATIQQALARNPVDRMSLHAEVGD
;
A
#
# COMPACT_ATOMS: atom_id res chain seq x y z
N ALA A 1 -25.94 -5.56 102.78
CA ALA A 1 -27.12 -6.28 102.26
C ALA A 1 -26.80 -7.76 102.08
N ALA A 2 -26.56 -8.47 103.19
CA ALA A 2 -26.39 -9.91 103.23
C ALA A 2 -27.73 -10.52 103.69
N SER A 3 -28.62 -10.84 102.74
CA SER A 3 -29.78 -11.77 102.85
C SER A 3 -30.83 -11.51 101.75
N SER A 4 -30.48 -11.74 100.48
CA SER A 4 -31.51 -11.91 99.44
C SER A 4 -31.08 -12.97 98.44
N ASN A 5 -31.90 -14.02 98.27
CA ASN A 5 -31.70 -15.10 97.29
C ASN A 5 -32.29 -14.78 95.91
N THR A 6 -32.76 -13.55 95.69
CA THR A 6 -33.15 -13.04 94.37
C THR A 6 -32.76 -11.58 94.30
N LEU A 7 -31.66 -11.31 93.61
CA LEU A 7 -31.17 -9.96 93.33
C LEU A 7 -31.27 -9.76 91.82
N VAL A 8 -32.25 -8.96 91.39
CA VAL A 8 -32.38 -8.57 89.98
C VAL A 8 -31.62 -7.26 89.81
N PHE A 9 -30.53 -7.31 89.04
CA PHE A 9 -29.76 -6.14 88.66
C PHE A 9 -30.30 -5.62 87.32
N VAL A 10 -31.02 -4.50 87.34
CA VAL A 10 -31.40 -3.80 86.10
C VAL A 10 -30.41 -2.66 85.89
N TYR A 11 -29.55 -2.84 84.90
CA TYR A 11 -28.62 -1.82 84.44
C TYR A 11 -29.08 -1.31 83.07
N SER A 12 -29.24 0.00 82.96
CA SER A 12 -29.59 0.72 81.74
C SER A 12 -28.33 1.40 81.20
N LEU A 13 -27.84 0.94 80.06
CA LEU A 13 -26.87 1.68 79.25
C LEU A 13 -27.58 2.88 78.63
N ALA A 14 -27.40 4.06 79.23
CA ALA A 14 -27.72 5.31 78.57
C ALA A 14 -26.84 5.45 77.31
N SER A 15 -27.46 5.74 76.16
CA SER A 15 -26.74 5.96 74.90
C SER A 15 -26.25 7.40 74.77
N ALA A 16 -24.94 7.54 74.57
CA ALA A 16 -24.24 8.49 73.68
C ALA A 16 -24.77 9.93 73.52
N SER A 17 -24.95 10.67 74.61
CA SER A 17 -25.01 12.13 74.51
C SER A 17 -24.56 12.88 75.78
N ASP A 18 -23.48 12.48 76.47
CA ASP A 18 -22.89 13.33 77.53
C ASP A 18 -21.43 13.02 77.95
N THR A 19 -20.57 14.04 77.80
CA THR A 19 -19.46 14.52 78.66
C THR A 19 -18.26 13.70 79.18
N PHE A 20 -18.04 12.41 78.91
CA PHE A 20 -16.88 11.68 79.50
C PHE A 20 -16.03 10.89 78.49
N ALA A 21 -15.22 11.60 77.69
CA ALA A 21 -14.35 11.00 76.67
C ALA A 21 -13.07 10.32 77.25
N GLU A 22 -12.50 10.82 78.34
CA GLU A 22 -11.27 10.25 78.92
C GLU A 22 -11.53 8.93 79.66
N GLU A 23 -12.61 8.81 80.42
CA GLU A 23 -12.92 7.60 81.21
C GLU A 23 -13.32 6.39 80.35
N THR A 24 -13.72 6.62 79.09
CA THR A 24 -14.06 5.56 78.13
C THR A 24 -12.80 4.87 77.56
N GLN A 25 -11.66 5.57 77.60
CA GLN A 25 -10.38 5.05 77.13
C GLN A 25 -9.73 4.12 78.18
N ASP A 26 -9.81 4.49 79.46
CA ASP A 26 -9.39 3.65 80.59
C ASP A 26 -10.24 2.36 80.70
N LEU A 27 -11.53 2.43 80.36
CA LEU A 27 -12.42 1.26 80.31
C LEU A 27 -12.05 0.27 79.20
N HIS A 28 -11.56 0.76 78.05
CA HIS A 28 -11.07 -0.11 76.97
C HIS A 28 -9.78 -0.84 77.37
N GLU A 29 -8.87 -0.18 78.08
CA GLU A 29 -7.64 -0.81 78.60
C GLU A 29 -7.96 -1.85 79.69
N LEU A 30 -8.92 -1.57 80.58
CA LEU A 30 -9.39 -2.50 81.63
C LEU A 30 -10.10 -3.73 81.05
N ILE A 31 -10.86 -3.59 79.96
CA ILE A 31 -11.49 -4.72 79.25
C ILE A 31 -10.42 -5.62 78.62
N GLN A 32 -9.33 -5.04 78.09
CA GLN A 32 -8.21 -5.82 77.54
C GLN A 32 -7.39 -6.55 78.61
N THR A 33 -7.35 -6.05 79.86
CA THR A 33 -6.62 -6.70 80.96
C THR A 33 -7.44 -7.74 81.74
N SER A 34 -8.76 -7.81 81.55
CA SER A 34 -9.66 -8.76 82.26
C SER A 34 -9.90 -10.09 81.53
N ALA A 35 -8.94 -10.54 80.70
CA ALA A 35 -9.03 -11.82 79.97
C ALA A 35 -8.73 -13.05 80.87
N ARG A 36 -9.42 -13.20 82.01
CA ARG A 36 -9.45 -14.45 82.79
C ARG A 36 -10.86 -15.01 82.86
N GLN A 37 -11.08 -16.04 82.04
CA GLN A 37 -12.19 -17.00 82.07
C GLN A 37 -13.58 -16.40 82.28
N GLU A 38 -14.10 -15.74 81.25
CA GLU A 38 -15.55 -15.67 81.05
C GLU A 38 -16.08 -17.08 80.81
N ARG A 39 -16.81 -17.60 81.79
CA ARG A 39 -17.69 -18.76 81.57
C ARG A 39 -18.89 -18.23 80.79
N VAL A 40 -18.81 -18.28 79.45
CA VAL A 40 -19.92 -17.92 78.56
C VAL A 40 -21.07 -18.89 78.81
N LEU A 41 -22.00 -18.51 79.68
CA LEU A 41 -23.33 -19.11 79.73
C LEU A 41 -24.05 -18.61 78.49
N THR A 42 -24.18 -19.46 77.47
CA THR A 42 -25.03 -19.17 76.30
C THR A 42 -26.48 -19.17 76.78
N PRO A 43 -27.18 -18.03 76.80
CA PRO A 43 -28.54 -17.99 77.28
C PRO A 43 -29.45 -18.45 76.13
N SER A 44 -30.35 -19.38 76.42
CA SER A 44 -31.44 -19.89 75.58
C SER A 44 -31.11 -20.83 74.42
N SER A 45 -31.89 -21.92 74.32
CA SER A 45 -31.91 -22.83 73.17
C SER A 45 -32.67 -22.19 71.99
N ASP A 46 -32.43 -22.64 70.75
CA ASP A 46 -33.12 -22.13 69.54
C ASP A 46 -34.66 -22.12 69.69
N VAL A 47 -35.21 -23.09 70.44
CA VAL A 47 -36.66 -23.23 70.70
C VAL A 47 -37.21 -22.10 71.57
N GLU A 48 -36.44 -21.63 72.55
CA GLU A 48 -36.84 -20.51 73.41
C GLU A 48 -36.88 -19.20 72.63
N ILE A 49 -35.95 -19.00 71.70
CA ILE A 49 -35.91 -17.80 70.86
C ILE A 49 -37.15 -17.74 69.94
N TYR A 50 -37.60 -18.87 69.37
CA TYR A 50 -38.85 -18.90 68.58
C TYR A 50 -40.04 -18.38 69.39
N ASN A 51 -40.19 -18.84 70.64
CA ASN A 51 -41.32 -18.48 71.49
C ASN A 51 -41.27 -17.00 71.89
N ILE A 52 -40.09 -16.45 72.17
CA ILE A 52 -39.91 -15.03 72.48
C ILE A 52 -40.33 -14.15 71.29
N VAL A 53 -39.89 -14.49 70.08
CA VAL A 53 -40.20 -13.70 68.87
C VAL A 53 -41.70 -13.76 68.58
N LYS A 54 -42.33 -14.94 68.66
CA LYS A 54 -43.79 -15.11 68.46
C LYS A 54 -44.61 -14.27 69.44
N GLN A 55 -44.31 -14.35 70.74
CA GLN A 55 -45.05 -13.62 71.77
C GLN A 55 -44.89 -12.10 71.68
N ARG A 56 -43.75 -11.62 71.18
CA ARG A 56 -43.51 -10.17 71.01
C ARG A 56 -44.19 -9.59 69.78
N LEU A 57 -44.34 -10.37 68.70
CA LEU A 57 -44.81 -9.87 67.41
C LEU A 57 -46.29 -10.12 67.17
N PHE A 58 -46.86 -11.19 67.73
CA PHE A 58 -48.23 -11.58 67.49
C PHE A 58 -49.01 -11.67 68.80
N HIS A 59 -50.25 -11.18 68.79
CA HIS A 59 -51.16 -11.33 69.92
C HIS A 59 -51.50 -12.81 70.18
N SER A 60 -51.75 -13.57 69.12
CA SER A 60 -51.95 -15.03 69.18
C SER A 60 -51.57 -15.68 67.86
N VAL A 61 -51.13 -16.95 67.94
CA VAL A 61 -50.80 -17.79 66.79
C VAL A 61 -51.49 -19.14 66.99
N SER A 62 -52.17 -19.64 65.96
CA SER A 62 -52.92 -20.91 66.06
C SER A 62 -51.98 -22.12 66.03
N THR A 63 -52.05 -22.95 67.08
CA THR A 63 -51.30 -24.21 67.16
C THR A 63 -51.76 -25.24 66.11
N SER A 64 -53.05 -25.28 65.79
CA SER A 64 -53.56 -26.20 64.75
C SER A 64 -53.02 -25.81 63.38
N ALA A 65 -53.01 -24.52 63.05
CA ALA A 65 -52.45 -24.02 61.80
C ALA A 65 -50.94 -24.31 61.68
N ALA A 66 -50.20 -24.21 62.80
CA ALA A 66 -48.79 -24.57 62.84
C ALA A 66 -48.55 -26.07 62.55
N GLN A 67 -49.41 -26.95 63.08
CA GLN A 67 -49.36 -28.39 62.82
C GLN A 67 -49.77 -28.74 61.39
N ASP A 68 -50.75 -28.04 60.83
CA ASP A 68 -51.19 -28.20 59.44
C ASP A 68 -50.07 -27.81 58.47
N ALA A 69 -49.48 -26.62 58.66
CA ALA A 69 -48.32 -26.17 57.90
C ALA A 69 -47.15 -27.17 57.99
N ALA A 70 -46.82 -27.65 59.19
CA ALA A 70 -45.75 -28.64 59.35
C ALA A 70 -45.99 -29.93 58.53
N ARG A 71 -47.24 -30.41 58.46
CA ARG A 71 -47.61 -31.58 57.65
C ARG A 71 -47.49 -31.30 56.15
N ASP A 72 -47.97 -30.16 55.69
CA ASP A 72 -47.98 -29.80 54.27
C ASP A 72 -46.56 -29.59 53.73
N TYR A 73 -45.69 -28.91 54.49
CA TYR A 73 -44.29 -28.73 54.11
C TYR A 73 -43.53 -30.06 54.13
N LEU A 74 -43.73 -30.90 55.14
CA LEU A 74 -43.09 -32.22 55.19
C LEU A 74 -43.52 -33.09 53.99
N SER A 75 -44.79 -33.01 53.60
CA SER A 75 -45.28 -33.71 52.40
C SER A 75 -44.60 -33.19 51.13
N SER A 76 -44.43 -31.87 51.01
CA SER A 76 -43.77 -31.22 49.87
C SER A 76 -42.27 -31.53 49.81
N ILE A 77 -41.58 -31.54 50.97
CA ILE A 77 -40.17 -31.94 51.11
C ILE A 77 -39.97 -33.40 50.69
N ARG A 78 -40.87 -34.30 51.09
CA ARG A 78 -40.81 -35.74 50.73
C ARG A 78 -41.13 -35.98 49.25
N ALA A 79 -42.05 -35.20 48.68
CA ALA A 79 -42.43 -35.28 47.28
C ALA A 79 -41.37 -34.66 46.33
N SER A 80 -40.51 -33.78 46.84
CA SER A 80 -39.47 -33.13 46.06
C SER A 80 -38.44 -34.12 45.50
N ARG A 81 -38.18 -33.99 44.20
CA ARG A 81 -37.15 -34.77 43.48
C ARG A 81 -35.79 -34.07 43.43
N LEU A 82 -35.71 -32.84 43.93
CA LEU A 82 -34.48 -32.05 43.93
C LEU A 82 -33.61 -32.35 45.15
N SER A 83 -32.33 -31.99 45.05
CA SER A 83 -31.40 -32.07 46.16
C SER A 83 -31.80 -31.08 47.26
N LEU A 84 -31.99 -31.58 48.47
CA LEU A 84 -32.26 -30.81 49.69
C LEU A 84 -31.19 -31.16 50.73
N PRO A 85 -30.96 -30.30 51.74
CA PRO A 85 -29.98 -30.55 52.79
C PRO A 85 -30.28 -31.85 53.56
N GLU A 86 -29.23 -32.52 54.04
CA GLU A 86 -29.38 -33.71 54.88
C GLU A 86 -30.16 -33.39 56.16
N GLY A 87 -30.98 -34.33 56.63
CA GLY A 87 -31.87 -34.14 57.80
C GLY A 87 -33.19 -33.41 57.50
N SER A 88 -33.35 -32.74 56.35
CA SER A 88 -34.60 -32.02 56.00
C SER A 88 -35.85 -32.91 55.88
N LYS A 89 -35.66 -34.19 55.54
CA LYS A 89 -36.75 -35.17 55.34
C LYS A 89 -37.22 -35.85 56.63
N GLU A 90 -36.53 -35.59 57.74
CA GLU A 90 -36.79 -36.20 59.03
C GLU A 90 -37.99 -35.58 59.74
N SER A 91 -38.60 -36.34 60.66
CA SER A 91 -39.71 -35.81 61.47
C SER A 91 -39.32 -34.63 62.35
N ASP A 92 -38.03 -34.49 62.67
CA ASP A 92 -37.51 -33.43 63.52
C ASP A 92 -37.65 -32.04 62.86
N TYR A 93 -37.49 -31.95 61.53
CA TYR A 93 -37.69 -30.71 60.80
C TYR A 93 -39.15 -30.25 60.82
N ALA A 94 -40.11 -31.17 60.79
CA ALA A 94 -41.53 -30.83 60.94
C ALA A 94 -41.84 -30.24 62.33
N GLN A 95 -41.17 -30.71 63.38
CA GLN A 95 -41.28 -30.10 64.70
C GLN A 95 -40.70 -28.68 64.72
N GLN A 96 -39.58 -28.45 64.03
CA GLN A 96 -39.00 -27.11 63.88
C GLN A 96 -39.94 -26.15 63.12
N ILE A 97 -40.61 -26.64 62.08
CA ILE A 97 -41.62 -25.86 61.35
C ILE A 97 -42.78 -25.46 62.28
N ALA A 98 -43.34 -26.42 63.03
CA ALA A 98 -44.42 -26.13 63.99
C ALA A 98 -43.96 -25.15 65.09
N ALA A 99 -42.72 -25.28 65.56
CA ALA A 99 -42.15 -24.41 66.60
C ALA A 99 -41.87 -22.99 66.10
N SER A 100 -41.47 -22.80 64.85
CA SER A 100 -41.10 -21.50 64.28
C SER A 100 -42.28 -20.76 63.62
N TYR A 101 -43.41 -21.44 63.37
CA TYR A 101 -44.62 -20.85 62.78
C TYR A 101 -45.06 -19.55 63.50
N PRO A 102 -45.31 -18.44 62.78
CA PRO A 102 -45.55 -18.35 61.33
C PRO A 102 -44.31 -18.10 60.45
N PHE A 103 -43.09 -18.16 61.01
CA PHE A 103 -41.86 -17.97 60.25
C PHE A 103 -41.29 -19.31 59.78
N HIS A 104 -40.78 -19.36 58.55
CA HIS A 104 -40.07 -20.54 58.06
C HIS A 104 -38.74 -20.73 58.84
N PRO A 105 -38.34 -21.96 59.20
CA PRO A 105 -37.11 -22.21 59.96
C PRO A 105 -35.87 -21.57 59.33
N GLU A 106 -35.75 -21.63 58.01
CA GLU A 106 -34.62 -21.02 57.27
C GLU A 106 -34.55 -19.50 57.42
N LEU A 107 -35.69 -18.78 57.39
CA LEU A 107 -35.69 -17.33 57.63
C LEU A 107 -35.20 -17.02 59.05
N PHE A 108 -35.65 -17.81 60.01
CA PHE A 108 -35.27 -17.58 61.39
C PHE A 108 -33.79 -17.86 61.62
N GLY A 109 -33.27 -19.00 61.15
CA GLY A 109 -31.85 -19.33 61.20
C GLY A 109 -30.98 -18.31 60.48
N LEU A 110 -31.43 -17.83 59.31
CA LEU A 110 -30.78 -16.75 58.58
C LEU A 110 -30.67 -15.47 59.43
N LEU A 111 -31.76 -14.98 60.02
CA LEU A 111 -31.72 -13.71 60.75
C LEU A 111 -31.02 -13.80 62.12
N THR A 112 -31.21 -14.91 62.83
CA THR A 112 -30.73 -15.07 64.22
C THR A 112 -29.36 -15.69 64.36
N LYS A 113 -28.90 -16.45 63.35
CA LYS A 113 -27.56 -17.05 63.36
C LYS A 113 -26.66 -16.32 62.37
N LYS A 114 -27.09 -16.22 61.11
CA LYS A 114 -26.23 -15.72 60.03
C LYS A 114 -26.13 -14.19 60.02
N VAL A 115 -27.23 -13.46 59.89
CA VAL A 115 -27.24 -11.99 59.89
C VAL A 115 -26.84 -11.45 61.26
N ALA A 116 -27.28 -12.08 62.34
CA ALA A 116 -26.83 -11.73 63.70
C ALA A 116 -25.33 -11.97 63.96
N SER A 117 -24.60 -12.68 63.10
CA SER A 117 -23.14 -12.80 63.22
C SER A 117 -22.39 -11.54 62.77
N ILE A 118 -23.05 -10.66 62.01
CA ILE A 118 -22.47 -9.40 61.53
C ILE A 118 -22.22 -8.47 62.73
N PRO A 119 -20.97 -8.01 62.97
CA PRO A 119 -20.63 -7.20 64.15
C PRO A 119 -21.45 -5.90 64.27
N GLU A 120 -21.70 -5.25 63.15
CA GLU A 120 -22.45 -4.00 63.06
C GLU A 120 -23.96 -4.19 63.27
N PHE A 121 -24.44 -5.44 63.18
CA PHE A 121 -25.84 -5.77 63.40
C PHE A 121 -26.09 -6.07 64.87
N GLN A 122 -27.04 -5.35 65.48
CA GLN A 122 -27.42 -5.57 66.88
C GLN A 122 -28.10 -6.94 67.02
N ARG A 123 -27.33 -7.99 67.34
CA ARG A 123 -27.74 -9.42 67.28
C ARG A 123 -29.20 -9.69 67.66
N THR A 124 -29.61 -9.25 68.85
CA THR A 124 -30.96 -9.52 69.38
C THR A 124 -31.97 -8.42 69.04
N ARG A 125 -31.60 -7.15 69.18
CA ARG A 125 -32.51 -6.00 68.96
C ARG A 125 -32.77 -5.74 67.49
N GLY A 126 -31.74 -5.85 66.65
CA GLY A 126 -31.79 -5.73 65.21
C GLY A 126 -32.62 -6.84 64.57
N ALA A 127 -32.42 -8.10 64.98
CA ALA A 127 -33.20 -9.22 64.46
C ALA A 127 -34.70 -9.06 64.77
N LEU A 128 -35.05 -8.77 66.04
CA LEU A 128 -36.44 -8.50 66.44
C LEU A 128 -37.05 -7.31 65.70
N ARG A 129 -36.28 -6.23 65.53
CA ARG A 129 -36.72 -5.06 64.75
C ARG A 129 -37.00 -5.43 63.30
N LEU A 130 -36.13 -6.21 62.67
CA LEU A 130 -36.30 -6.64 61.29
C LEU A 130 -37.53 -7.54 61.13
N PHE A 131 -37.74 -8.50 62.04
CA PHE A 131 -38.97 -9.29 62.05
C PHE A 131 -40.22 -8.41 62.19
N ALA A 132 -40.21 -7.43 63.09
CA ALA A 132 -41.32 -6.51 63.27
C ALA A 132 -41.60 -5.68 61.99
N LEU A 133 -40.55 -5.20 61.32
CA LEU A 133 -40.69 -4.46 60.05
C LEU A 133 -41.27 -5.33 58.94
N VAL A 134 -40.78 -6.57 58.79
CA VAL A 134 -41.28 -7.51 57.78
C VAL A 134 -42.75 -7.87 58.05
N VAL A 135 -43.11 -8.19 59.29
CA VAL A 135 -44.50 -8.49 59.65
C VAL A 135 -45.39 -7.27 59.41
N ARG A 136 -44.95 -6.06 59.80
CA ARG A 136 -45.67 -4.81 59.53
C ARG A 136 -45.93 -4.63 58.03
N TYR A 137 -44.90 -4.81 57.20
CA TYR A 137 -45.01 -4.69 55.75
C TYR A 137 -46.03 -5.71 55.18
N LEU A 138 -45.87 -7.00 55.51
CA LEU A 138 -46.77 -8.04 55.01
C LEU A 138 -48.23 -7.84 55.47
N TRP A 139 -48.42 -7.37 56.70
CA TRP A 139 -49.74 -7.08 57.25
C TRP A 139 -50.44 -5.91 56.55
N GLN A 140 -49.68 -4.93 56.05
CA GLN A 140 -50.19 -3.82 55.25
C GLN A 140 -50.54 -4.25 53.83
N GLN A 141 -49.68 -5.05 53.19
CA GLN A 141 -49.87 -5.51 51.81
C GLN A 141 -50.98 -6.57 51.68
N ARG A 142 -51.20 -7.38 52.73
CA ARG A 142 -52.18 -8.49 52.76
C ARG A 142 -52.16 -9.38 51.51
N PRO A 143 -51.01 -9.99 51.16
CA PRO A 143 -50.94 -10.94 50.06
C PRO A 143 -51.83 -12.16 50.33
N ASP A 144 -52.60 -12.59 49.31
CA ASP A 144 -53.64 -13.61 49.46
C ASP A 144 -53.12 -15.01 49.80
N TRP A 145 -51.83 -15.28 49.54
CA TRP A 145 -51.27 -16.63 49.61
C TRP A 145 -49.86 -16.69 50.21
N ILE A 146 -49.78 -16.66 51.55
CA ILE A 146 -48.54 -16.90 52.31
C ILE A 146 -48.80 -17.96 53.39
N PRO A 147 -48.42 -19.24 53.16
CA PRO A 147 -48.56 -20.28 54.18
C PRO A 147 -47.59 -20.09 55.36
N MET A 148 -46.39 -19.58 55.10
CA MET A 148 -45.40 -19.18 56.12
C MET A 148 -44.54 -18.03 55.59
N ILE A 149 -43.96 -17.25 56.50
CA ILE A 149 -43.06 -16.14 56.16
C ILE A 149 -41.64 -16.70 55.92
N HIS A 150 -41.21 -16.65 54.67
CA HIS A 150 -39.90 -17.13 54.18
C HIS A 150 -38.87 -16.02 53.94
N PRO A 151 -37.58 -16.35 53.70
CA PRO A 151 -36.56 -15.37 53.31
C PRO A 151 -36.96 -14.44 52.17
N HIS A 152 -37.58 -14.98 51.11
CA HIS A 152 -37.99 -14.19 49.94
C HIS A 152 -39.10 -13.17 50.20
N HIS A 153 -39.80 -13.27 51.33
CA HIS A 153 -40.84 -12.32 51.74
C HIS A 153 -40.26 -11.05 52.38
N VAL A 154 -38.96 -11.02 52.72
CA VAL A 154 -38.30 -9.80 53.17
C VAL A 154 -38.24 -8.82 51.98
N PRO A 155 -38.89 -7.64 52.05
CA PRO A 155 -39.12 -6.76 50.91
C PRO A 155 -37.90 -5.89 50.58
N ILE A 156 -36.75 -6.53 50.33
CA ILE A 156 -35.50 -5.86 49.98
C ILE A 156 -35.64 -5.16 48.62
N GLY A 157 -35.21 -3.90 48.57
CA GLY A 157 -35.36 -2.99 47.43
C GLY A 157 -36.74 -2.36 47.31
N VAL A 158 -37.77 -2.92 47.96
CA VAL A 158 -39.15 -2.41 47.91
C VAL A 158 -39.44 -1.48 49.09
N ASP A 159 -39.08 -1.92 50.31
CA ASP A 159 -39.22 -1.11 51.52
C ASP A 159 -37.87 -0.44 51.85
N PRO A 160 -37.79 0.91 51.82
CA PRO A 160 -36.53 1.62 52.06
C PRO A 160 -35.97 1.43 53.48
N ASP A 161 -36.84 1.32 54.50
CA ASP A 161 -36.42 1.13 55.89
C ASP A 161 -35.72 -0.21 56.06
N ILE A 162 -36.33 -1.28 55.53
CA ILE A 162 -35.81 -2.64 55.59
C ILE A 162 -34.51 -2.75 54.77
N THR A 163 -34.48 -2.14 53.59
CA THR A 163 -33.29 -2.15 52.73
C THR A 163 -32.13 -1.43 53.42
N SER A 164 -32.38 -0.29 54.07
CA SER A 164 -31.38 0.47 54.84
C SER A 164 -30.85 -0.31 56.05
N GLU A 165 -31.69 -1.06 56.77
CA GLU A 165 -31.29 -1.97 57.85
C GLU A 165 -30.32 -3.05 57.39
N LEU A 166 -30.47 -3.52 56.16
CA LEU A 166 -29.68 -4.62 55.59
C LEU A 166 -28.50 -4.16 54.72
N THR A 167 -28.27 -2.85 54.58
CA THR A 167 -27.19 -2.27 53.79
C THR A 167 -26.44 -1.19 54.58
N SER A 168 -26.92 0.05 54.57
CA SER A 168 -26.26 1.20 55.18
C SER A 168 -26.02 1.05 56.68
N LYS A 169 -26.99 0.51 57.44
CA LYS A 169 -26.88 0.37 58.90
C LYS A 169 -25.90 -0.72 59.34
N ILE A 170 -25.63 -1.71 58.50
CA ILE A 170 -24.56 -2.69 58.71
C ILE A 170 -23.22 -2.25 58.09
N LYS A 171 -23.08 -0.95 57.77
CA LYS A 171 -21.90 -0.34 57.13
C LYS A 171 -21.51 -0.99 55.79
N ARG A 172 -22.50 -1.49 55.04
CA ARG A 172 -22.31 -2.03 53.68
C ARG A 172 -23.18 -1.28 52.65
N PRO A 173 -22.95 0.04 52.44
CA PRO A 173 -23.75 0.82 51.50
C PRO A 173 -23.60 0.34 50.05
N LEU A 174 -22.46 -0.24 49.66
CA LEU A 174 -22.23 -0.77 48.32
C LEU A 174 -23.14 -1.96 47.97
N MET A 175 -23.67 -2.68 48.97
CA MET A 175 -24.67 -3.74 48.77
C MET A 175 -26.03 -3.20 48.31
N LEU A 176 -26.22 -1.88 48.21
CA LEU A 176 -27.41 -1.30 47.57
C LEU A 176 -27.36 -1.46 46.04
N LEU A 177 -26.17 -1.41 45.43
CA LEU A 177 -25.98 -1.56 43.99
C LEU A 177 -26.52 -2.89 43.42
N PRO A 178 -26.20 -4.07 43.98
CA PRO A 178 -26.78 -5.33 43.53
C PRO A 178 -28.31 -5.39 43.72
N VAL A 179 -28.86 -4.72 44.74
CA VAL A 179 -30.31 -4.65 44.93
C VAL A 179 -30.95 -3.90 43.77
N GLN A 180 -30.45 -2.70 43.45
CA GLN A 180 -30.99 -1.85 42.39
C GLN A 180 -30.77 -2.45 40.99
N ALA A 181 -29.61 -3.05 40.72
CA ALA A 181 -29.33 -3.61 39.40
C ALA A 181 -30.03 -4.95 39.14
N ASP A 182 -30.02 -5.86 40.13
CA ASP A 182 -30.38 -7.27 39.88
C ASP A 182 -31.69 -7.71 40.53
N ILE A 183 -32.12 -7.11 41.65
CA ILE A 183 -33.25 -7.62 42.45
C ILE A 183 -34.50 -6.76 42.27
N HIS A 184 -34.43 -5.48 42.62
CA HIS A 184 -35.56 -4.58 42.56
C HIS A 184 -35.11 -3.12 42.54
N ASN A 185 -35.63 -2.37 41.57
CA ASN A 185 -35.49 -0.92 41.48
C ASN A 185 -36.88 -0.27 41.32
N SER A 186 -37.15 0.73 42.16
CA SER A 186 -38.35 1.56 42.08
C SER A 186 -38.22 2.69 41.06
N ASP A 187 -37.00 3.21 40.87
CA ASP A 187 -36.74 4.45 40.14
C ASP A 187 -35.78 4.21 38.97
N GLY A 188 -36.30 4.29 37.74
CA GLY A 188 -35.49 4.18 36.51
C GLY A 188 -35.59 2.81 35.81
N LYS A 189 -34.45 2.27 35.38
CA LYS A 189 -34.38 0.97 34.67
C LYS A 189 -34.79 -0.14 35.63
N GLN A 190 -35.71 -1.01 35.20
CA GLN A 190 -36.12 -2.19 35.96
C GLN A 190 -34.91 -3.11 36.21
N ALA A 191 -34.83 -3.66 37.42
CA ALA A 191 -33.82 -4.64 37.77
C ALA A 191 -34.00 -5.94 37.01
N HIS A 192 -32.92 -6.71 36.82
CA HIS A 192 -32.96 -7.94 36.02
C HIS A 192 -33.99 -8.97 36.50
N ALA A 193 -34.16 -9.14 37.82
CA ALA A 193 -35.20 -10.01 38.37
C ALA A 193 -36.61 -9.50 38.04
N GLN A 194 -36.88 -8.19 38.09
CA GLN A 194 -38.19 -7.62 37.74
C GLN A 194 -38.53 -7.88 36.27
N VAL A 195 -37.56 -7.74 35.37
CA VAL A 195 -37.74 -8.03 33.94
C VAL A 195 -38.12 -9.49 33.75
N GLN A 196 -37.43 -10.43 34.39
CA GLN A 196 -37.78 -11.86 34.31
C GLN A 196 -39.13 -12.18 34.97
N ASP A 197 -39.44 -11.52 36.08
CA ASP A 197 -40.71 -11.71 36.78
C ASP A 197 -41.92 -11.25 35.98
N SER A 198 -41.76 -10.27 35.08
CA SER A 198 -42.84 -9.87 34.17
C SER A 198 -43.32 -11.05 33.30
N GLU A 199 -42.40 -11.92 32.86
CA GLU A 199 -42.75 -13.12 32.09
C GLU A 199 -43.46 -14.18 32.95
N TRP A 200 -43.04 -14.34 34.21
CA TRP A 200 -43.68 -15.27 35.15
C TRP A 200 -45.09 -14.80 35.50
N GLN A 201 -45.29 -13.50 35.70
CA GLN A 201 -46.57 -12.89 36.01
C GLN A 201 -47.56 -13.02 34.86
N VAL A 202 -47.12 -12.91 33.60
CA VAL A 202 -47.96 -13.19 32.42
C VAL A 202 -48.49 -14.64 32.42
N ALA A 203 -47.79 -15.57 33.06
CA ALA A 203 -48.19 -16.96 33.20
C ALA A 203 -48.95 -17.27 34.52
N ASP A 204 -49.45 -16.25 35.22
CA ASP A 204 -50.10 -16.34 36.54
C ASP A 204 -49.22 -17.08 37.57
N LYS A 205 -47.90 -16.90 37.49
CA LYS A 205 -46.93 -17.47 38.44
C LYS A 205 -46.38 -16.40 39.38
N PRO A 206 -45.95 -16.79 40.59
CA PRO A 206 -45.24 -15.89 41.49
C PRO A 206 -43.94 -15.34 40.89
N PRO A 207 -43.43 -14.19 41.39
CA PRO A 207 -42.18 -13.58 40.94
C PRO A 207 -40.95 -14.37 41.43
N PHE A 208 -40.69 -15.52 40.80
CA PHE A 208 -39.64 -16.46 41.20
C PHE A 208 -38.23 -15.84 41.16
N SER A 209 -37.93 -14.97 40.19
CA SER A 209 -36.59 -14.36 40.07
C SER A 209 -36.33 -13.39 41.22
N SER A 210 -37.31 -12.57 41.62
CA SER A 210 -37.20 -11.74 42.83
C SER A 210 -37.07 -12.59 44.10
N TRP A 211 -37.78 -13.72 44.19
CA TRP A 211 -37.70 -14.59 45.37
C TRP A 211 -36.31 -15.20 45.55
N VAL A 212 -35.76 -15.71 44.45
CA VAL A 212 -34.39 -16.24 44.38
C VAL A 212 -33.40 -15.14 44.73
N GLY A 213 -33.49 -13.98 44.08
CA GLY A 213 -32.60 -12.85 44.29
C GLY A 213 -32.57 -12.37 45.75
N ARG A 214 -33.75 -12.14 46.35
CA ARG A 214 -33.85 -11.70 47.76
C ARG A 214 -33.27 -12.71 48.74
N THR A 215 -33.54 -13.99 48.52
CA THR A 215 -33.02 -15.07 49.38
C THR A 215 -31.50 -15.15 49.30
N ILE A 216 -30.93 -15.17 48.10
CA ILE A 216 -29.47 -15.20 47.92
C ILE A 216 -28.83 -13.94 48.51
N PHE A 217 -29.43 -12.77 48.31
CA PHE A 217 -28.92 -11.50 48.84
C PHE A 217 -28.81 -11.51 50.35
N LEU A 218 -29.85 -11.95 51.07
CA LEU A 218 -29.81 -12.08 52.52
C LEU A 218 -28.66 -12.97 53.00
N HIS A 219 -28.43 -14.08 52.29
CA HIS A 219 -27.32 -14.98 52.60
C HIS A 219 -25.95 -14.41 52.21
N SER A 220 -25.89 -13.34 51.42
CA SER A 220 -24.66 -12.65 50.97
C SER A 220 -24.24 -11.49 51.87
N LEU A 221 -25.06 -11.13 52.87
CA LEU A 221 -24.78 -10.05 53.81
C LEU A 221 -23.60 -10.33 54.75
N THR A 222 -23.28 -11.60 54.99
CA THR A 222 -22.08 -11.99 55.73
C THR A 222 -20.84 -11.98 54.84
N GLN A 223 -19.67 -11.74 55.43
CA GLN A 223 -18.38 -11.77 54.74
C GLN A 223 -17.65 -13.11 54.96
N GLY A 224 -16.71 -13.43 54.08
CA GLY A 224 -15.86 -14.63 54.18
C GLY A 224 -16.54 -15.92 53.74
N ILE A 225 -16.14 -17.04 54.35
CA ILE A 225 -16.56 -18.42 53.97
C ILE A 225 -18.07 -18.62 54.14
N SER A 226 -18.70 -17.89 55.07
CA SER A 226 -20.13 -17.99 55.31
C SER A 226 -20.99 -17.24 54.29
N SER A 227 -20.39 -16.44 53.40
CA SER A 227 -21.13 -15.63 52.42
C SER A 227 -21.73 -16.48 51.31
N GLY A 228 -23.02 -16.27 51.02
CA GLY A 228 -23.76 -16.97 49.98
C GLY A 228 -24.58 -18.16 50.48
N ILE A 229 -25.24 -18.83 49.55
CA ILE A 229 -26.08 -19.99 49.83
C ILE A 229 -25.83 -21.07 48.78
N ARG A 230 -25.74 -22.32 49.24
CA ARG A 230 -25.60 -23.49 48.37
C ARG A 230 -26.96 -23.86 47.76
N ARG A 231 -26.95 -24.54 46.61
CA ARG A 231 -28.16 -24.90 45.87
C ARG A 231 -29.20 -25.67 46.70
N PRO A 232 -28.84 -26.70 47.49
CA PRO A 232 -29.82 -27.45 48.30
C PRO A 232 -30.51 -26.58 49.37
N GLU A 233 -29.74 -25.76 50.08
CA GLU A 233 -30.21 -24.84 51.12
C GLU A 233 -31.11 -23.75 50.54
N LEU A 234 -30.81 -23.26 49.33
CA LEU A 234 -31.66 -22.33 48.61
C LEU A 234 -32.99 -22.98 48.23
N ASN A 235 -32.96 -24.20 47.72
CA ASN A 235 -34.16 -24.94 47.37
C ASN A 235 -35.04 -25.18 48.59
N LEU A 236 -34.46 -25.49 49.75
CA LEU A 236 -35.21 -25.61 51.01
C LEU A 236 -35.80 -24.26 51.46
N SER A 237 -35.05 -23.16 51.34
CA SER A 237 -35.49 -21.82 51.73
C SER A 237 -36.65 -21.26 50.89
N LEU A 238 -36.78 -21.74 49.65
CA LEU A 238 -37.81 -21.34 48.70
C LEU A 238 -38.94 -22.37 48.55
N LEU A 239 -38.81 -23.53 49.21
CA LEU A 239 -39.80 -24.59 49.16
C LEU A 239 -41.10 -24.11 49.80
N THR A 240 -42.13 -23.96 48.97
CA THR A 240 -43.48 -23.59 49.41
C THR A 240 -44.45 -24.67 48.93
N PRO A 241 -45.38 -25.15 49.77
CA PRO A 241 -46.40 -26.11 49.34
C PRO A 241 -47.14 -25.63 48.09
N HIS A 242 -47.46 -26.56 47.20
CA HIS A 242 -48.12 -26.31 45.91
C HIS A 242 -47.29 -25.54 44.87
N ILE A 243 -46.03 -25.17 45.15
CA ILE A 243 -45.10 -24.62 44.16
C ILE A 243 -44.16 -25.71 43.65
N GLU A 244 -44.00 -25.80 42.34
CA GLU A 244 -43.03 -26.69 41.72
C GLU A 244 -41.62 -26.09 41.77
N LEU A 245 -40.73 -26.69 42.57
CA LEU A 245 -39.35 -26.22 42.75
C LEU A 245 -38.51 -26.20 41.46
N GLY A 246 -38.85 -27.01 40.45
CA GLY A 246 -38.14 -26.98 39.16
C GLY A 246 -38.24 -25.63 38.44
N LEU A 247 -39.29 -24.85 38.72
CA LEU A 247 -39.43 -23.48 38.19
C LEU A 247 -38.47 -22.50 38.88
N ILE A 248 -38.21 -22.71 40.18
CA ILE A 248 -37.25 -21.91 40.96
C ILE A 248 -35.83 -22.15 40.44
N ASP A 249 -35.49 -23.41 40.14
CA ASP A 249 -34.17 -23.74 39.57
C ASP A 249 -33.93 -23.05 38.21
N LYS A 250 -34.95 -23.06 37.34
CA LYS A 250 -34.92 -22.33 36.06
C LYS A 250 -34.82 -20.83 36.28
N ALA A 251 -35.54 -20.27 37.25
CA ALA A 251 -35.45 -18.85 37.58
C ALA A 251 -34.02 -18.47 38.04
N LEU A 252 -33.36 -19.31 38.84
CA LEU A 252 -31.96 -19.08 39.22
C LEU A 252 -31.01 -19.16 38.03
N GLU A 253 -31.14 -20.15 37.15
CA GLU A 253 -30.30 -20.25 35.94
C GLU A 253 -30.45 -19.03 35.04
N ARG A 254 -31.69 -18.60 34.81
CA ARG A 254 -31.98 -17.38 34.07
C ARG A 254 -31.39 -16.15 34.75
N LEU A 255 -31.57 -15.99 36.06
CA LEU A 255 -31.06 -14.83 36.79
C LEU A 255 -29.53 -14.78 36.77
N VAL A 256 -28.84 -15.92 36.98
CA VAL A 256 -27.38 -16.02 36.92
C VAL A 256 -26.83 -15.61 35.55
N SER A 257 -27.57 -15.82 34.46
CA SER A 257 -27.10 -15.44 33.11
C SER A 257 -27.05 -13.92 32.88
N VAL A 258 -27.94 -13.15 33.51
CA VAL A 258 -28.11 -11.70 33.25
C VAL A 258 -27.65 -10.80 34.39
N ALA A 259 -27.79 -11.24 35.65
CA ALA A 259 -27.57 -10.40 36.82
C ALA A 259 -26.09 -10.02 36.96
N TRP A 260 -25.78 -8.73 37.10
CA TRP A 260 -24.42 -8.21 37.09
C TRP A 260 -23.61 -8.62 38.31
N TYR A 261 -24.21 -8.59 39.50
CA TYR A 261 -23.55 -8.78 40.78
C TYR A 261 -23.74 -10.19 41.35
N LEU A 262 -24.62 -11.00 40.75
CA LEU A 262 -24.84 -12.38 41.15
C LEU A 262 -23.72 -13.28 40.61
N ASP A 263 -22.99 -13.87 41.54
CA ASP A 263 -21.97 -14.90 41.30
C ASP A 263 -22.53 -16.26 41.71
N ASN A 264 -22.32 -17.28 40.87
CA ASN A 264 -22.64 -18.67 41.20
C ASN A 264 -21.43 -19.53 40.86
N ASP A 265 -20.77 -20.05 41.90
CA ASP A 265 -19.57 -20.86 41.75
C ASP A 265 -19.93 -22.22 41.13
N PRO A 266 -19.38 -22.59 39.95
CA PRO A 266 -19.71 -23.85 39.28
C PRO A 266 -19.25 -25.10 40.04
N ILE A 267 -18.26 -24.99 40.93
CA ILE A 267 -17.72 -26.12 41.70
C ILE A 267 -18.47 -26.26 43.02
N THR A 268 -18.57 -25.18 43.80
CA THR A 268 -19.19 -25.24 45.13
C THR A 268 -20.70 -25.06 45.10
N THR A 269 -21.27 -24.63 43.96
CA THR A 269 -22.70 -24.29 43.78
C THR A 269 -23.20 -23.20 44.73
N ILE A 270 -22.28 -22.39 45.26
CA ILE A 270 -22.59 -21.28 46.15
C ILE A 270 -22.97 -20.07 45.29
N ALA A 271 -24.22 -19.63 45.44
CA ALA A 271 -24.72 -18.39 44.87
C ALA A 271 -24.57 -17.26 45.90
N ARG A 272 -24.04 -16.10 45.46
CA ARG A 272 -23.89 -14.90 46.29
C ARG A 272 -23.90 -13.62 45.47
N PHE A 273 -24.41 -12.54 46.06
CA PHE A 273 -24.23 -11.20 45.55
C PHE A 273 -22.92 -10.61 46.04
N LYS A 274 -22.17 -10.00 45.12
CA LYS A 274 -20.96 -9.24 45.40
C LYS A 274 -21.26 -7.75 45.42
N GLU A 275 -20.35 -6.97 45.99
CA GLU A 275 -20.42 -5.50 45.96
C GLU A 275 -19.94 -4.94 44.60
N GLU A 276 -19.16 -5.72 43.86
CA GLU A 276 -18.63 -5.35 42.55
C GLU A 276 -19.34 -6.13 41.44
N PRO A 277 -19.70 -5.48 40.30
CA PRO A 277 -20.36 -6.16 39.20
C PRO A 277 -19.39 -7.04 38.42
N SER A 278 -19.89 -8.08 37.75
CA SER A 278 -19.09 -8.92 36.88
C SER A 278 -18.78 -8.20 35.57
N ILE A 279 -17.50 -7.89 35.36
CA ILE A 279 -17.00 -7.25 34.12
C ILE A 279 -17.43 -8.03 32.88
N ASN A 280 -17.38 -9.37 32.93
CA ASN A 280 -17.76 -10.21 31.79
C ASN A 280 -19.22 -10.02 31.38
N LYS A 281 -20.13 -9.84 32.36
CA LYS A 281 -21.56 -9.68 32.10
C LYS A 281 -21.85 -8.27 31.55
N ILE A 282 -21.17 -7.26 32.08
CA ILE A 282 -21.27 -5.88 31.58
C ILE A 282 -20.80 -5.81 30.12
N ILE A 283 -19.66 -6.44 29.81
CA ILE A 283 -19.14 -6.52 28.44
C ILE A 283 -20.13 -7.26 27.53
N ALA A 284 -20.71 -8.38 27.99
CA ALA A 284 -21.67 -9.15 27.19
C ALA A 284 -22.94 -8.34 26.86
N GLU A 285 -23.53 -7.64 27.83
CA GLU A 285 -24.69 -6.77 27.58
C GLU A 285 -24.36 -5.63 26.61
N GLU A 286 -23.19 -5.00 26.76
CA GLU A 286 -22.77 -3.93 25.84
C GLU A 286 -22.47 -4.49 24.44
N LYS A 287 -21.89 -5.69 24.34
CA LYS A 287 -21.64 -6.39 23.08
C LYS A 287 -22.94 -6.68 22.33
N ASP A 288 -24.01 -7.02 23.03
CA ASP A 288 -25.34 -7.24 22.44
C ASP A 288 -25.97 -5.97 21.87
N GLN A 289 -25.62 -4.80 22.41
CA GLN A 289 -26.05 -3.51 21.86
C GLN A 289 -25.29 -3.12 20.58
N ILE A 290 -24.11 -3.71 20.34
CA ILE A 290 -23.29 -3.41 19.16
C ILE A 290 -23.76 -4.24 17.96
N GLY A 291 -24.28 -3.53 16.96
CA GLY A 291 -24.71 -4.11 15.70
C GLY A 291 -23.55 -4.68 14.87
N ILE A 292 -23.84 -5.74 14.12
CA ILE A 292 -22.87 -6.44 13.26
C ILE A 292 -22.26 -5.48 12.21
N THR A 293 -23.07 -4.58 11.65
CA THR A 293 -22.60 -3.60 10.64
C THR A 293 -21.49 -2.71 11.19
N GLN A 294 -21.67 -2.19 12.41
CA GLN A 294 -20.66 -1.32 13.04
C GLN A 294 -19.34 -2.07 13.30
N ALA A 295 -19.42 -3.36 13.66
CA ALA A 295 -18.23 -4.20 13.82
C ALA A 295 -17.53 -4.47 12.48
N LYS A 296 -18.28 -4.70 11.40
CA LYS A 296 -17.73 -4.86 10.05
C LYS A 296 -17.00 -3.60 9.56
N ASP A 297 -17.56 -2.42 9.80
CA ASP A 297 -16.92 -1.15 9.42
C ASP A 297 -15.61 -0.93 10.18
N ASP A 298 -15.53 -1.34 11.45
CA ASP A 298 -14.28 -1.35 12.22
C ASP A 298 -13.23 -2.26 11.57
N LEU A 299 -13.64 -3.47 11.18
CA LEU A 299 -12.76 -4.43 10.53
C LEU A 299 -12.25 -3.93 9.17
N ARG A 300 -13.08 -3.20 8.40
CA ARG A 300 -12.66 -2.55 7.14
C ARG A 300 -11.58 -1.49 7.38
N ALA A 301 -11.79 -0.59 8.33
CA ALA A 301 -10.80 0.43 8.66
C ALA A 301 -9.47 -0.18 9.17
N ARG A 302 -9.57 -1.24 9.99
CA ARG A 302 -8.39 -1.97 10.49
C ARG A 302 -7.67 -2.74 9.40
N ARG A 303 -8.38 -3.36 8.46
CA ARG A 303 -7.81 -4.05 7.30
C ARG A 303 -6.92 -3.10 6.52
N ASP A 304 -7.43 -1.91 6.20
CA ASP A 304 -6.72 -0.93 5.40
C ASP A 304 -5.47 -0.40 6.12
N THR A 305 -5.54 -0.30 7.46
CA THR A 305 -4.40 0.07 8.30
C THR A 305 -3.34 -1.06 8.37
N ILE A 306 -3.77 -2.32 8.50
CA ILE A 306 -2.88 -3.49 8.62
C ILE A 306 -2.13 -3.75 7.30
N PHE A 307 -2.80 -3.58 6.16
CA PHE A 307 -2.27 -3.84 4.82
C PHE A 307 -1.84 -2.57 4.08
N ALA A 308 -1.66 -1.45 4.80
CA ALA A 308 -1.29 -0.15 4.23
C ALA A 308 -0.06 -0.25 3.31
N SER A 309 -0.05 0.57 2.25
CA SER A 309 0.99 0.55 1.20
C SER A 309 2.41 0.70 1.76
N ARG A 310 3.26 -0.31 1.52
CA ARG A 310 4.70 -0.25 1.87
C ARG A 310 5.57 -0.96 0.83
N LEU A 311 5.31 -2.25 0.61
CA LEU A 311 5.98 -3.07 -0.41
C LEU A 311 5.11 -3.17 -1.68
N PHE A 312 3.80 -3.24 -1.48
CA PHE A 312 2.78 -3.31 -2.51
C PHE A 312 1.83 -2.12 -2.34
N ASN A 313 1.31 -1.60 -3.45
CA ASN A 313 0.29 -0.55 -3.44
C ASN A 313 -1.06 -1.16 -3.05
N LEU A 314 -1.62 -0.75 -1.90
CA LEU A 314 -2.91 -1.22 -1.43
C LEU A 314 -4.03 -0.67 -2.32
N VAL A 315 -4.83 -1.56 -2.90
CA VAL A 315 -6.15 -1.24 -3.43
C VAL A 315 -7.19 -1.84 -2.49
N SER A 316 -7.85 -0.97 -1.73
CA SER A 316 -8.82 -1.34 -0.71
C SER A 316 -10.18 -1.61 -1.35
N ALA A 317 -10.71 -2.82 -1.14
CA ALA A 317 -12.05 -3.24 -1.56
C ALA A 317 -12.44 -2.83 -3.00
N PRO A 318 -11.68 -3.24 -4.04
CA PRO A 318 -12.09 -2.97 -5.42
C PRO A 318 -13.39 -3.72 -5.74
N GLU A 319 -14.37 -3.01 -6.28
CA GLU A 319 -15.66 -3.56 -6.71
C GLU A 319 -15.59 -4.04 -8.17
N GLY A 320 -14.72 -3.43 -8.97
CA GLY A 320 -14.57 -3.77 -10.38
C GLY A 320 -13.20 -3.47 -10.97
N SER A 321 -13.07 -3.74 -12.27
CA SER A 321 -11.82 -3.57 -13.02
C SER A 321 -11.37 -2.10 -13.16
N GLN A 322 -12.30 -1.16 -12.97
CA GLN A 322 -12.04 0.28 -13.02
C GLN A 322 -11.27 0.80 -11.79
N ASP A 323 -11.35 0.09 -10.67
CA ASP A 323 -10.72 0.53 -9.40
C ASP A 323 -9.22 0.19 -9.33
N VAL A 324 -8.71 -0.54 -10.34
CA VAL A 324 -7.35 -1.04 -10.36
C VAL A 324 -6.65 -0.61 -11.65
N ASP A 325 -5.68 0.30 -11.51
CA ASP A 325 -4.85 0.80 -12.60
C ASP A 325 -4.03 -0.33 -13.26
N ASP A 326 -3.70 -0.15 -14.54
CA ASP A 326 -2.83 -1.03 -15.32
C ASP A 326 -1.45 -0.38 -15.48
N ASP A 327 -0.64 -0.42 -14.41
CA ASP A 327 0.71 0.16 -14.36
C ASP A 327 1.81 -0.93 -14.39
N PRO A 328 2.84 -0.81 -15.25
CA PRO A 328 3.96 -1.74 -15.26
C PRO A 328 4.92 -1.62 -14.07
N THR A 329 4.88 -0.51 -13.33
CA THR A 329 5.87 -0.19 -12.30
C THR A 329 5.46 -0.66 -10.91
N THR A 330 4.25 -0.34 -10.48
CA THR A 330 3.73 -0.70 -9.16
C THR A 330 3.13 -2.11 -9.13
N ILE A 331 3.14 -2.74 -7.95
CA ILE A 331 2.48 -4.02 -7.71
C ILE A 331 1.23 -3.71 -6.88
N ALA A 332 0.06 -3.98 -7.42
CA ALA A 332 -1.21 -3.71 -6.75
C ALA A 332 -1.63 -4.91 -5.89
N LEU A 333 -1.80 -4.68 -4.59
CA LEU A 333 -2.38 -5.60 -3.64
C LEU A 333 -3.86 -5.26 -3.45
N CYS A 334 -4.71 -5.98 -4.15
CA CYS A 334 -6.16 -5.89 -4.08
C CYS A 334 -6.66 -6.68 -2.86
N VAL A 335 -7.02 -5.99 -1.79
CA VAL A 335 -7.62 -6.63 -0.61
C VAL A 335 -9.13 -6.56 -0.74
N MET A 336 -9.76 -7.68 -1.07
CA MET A 336 -11.18 -7.75 -1.39
C MET A 336 -12.05 -7.49 -0.17
N ASP A 337 -13.26 -6.94 -0.34
CA ASP A 337 -14.20 -6.86 0.78
C ASP A 337 -14.67 -8.26 1.17
N PHE A 338 -14.73 -8.51 2.48
CA PHE A 338 -15.17 -9.80 2.98
C PHE A 338 -16.64 -10.06 2.71
N ASP A 339 -17.51 -9.07 2.43
CA ASP A 339 -18.91 -9.34 2.06
C ASP A 339 -19.07 -9.73 0.60
N GLU A 340 -18.21 -9.22 -0.28
CA GLU A 340 -18.19 -9.53 -1.72
C GLU A 340 -17.51 -10.88 -2.00
N VAL A 341 -16.35 -11.13 -1.39
CA VAL A 341 -15.52 -12.30 -1.69
C VAL A 341 -15.14 -13.07 -0.43
N LYS A 342 -15.62 -14.32 -0.34
CA LYS A 342 -15.30 -15.26 0.74
C LYS A 342 -14.82 -16.58 0.16
N ILE A 343 -13.71 -17.10 0.68
CA ILE A 343 -13.16 -18.40 0.31
C ILE A 343 -13.35 -19.37 1.49
N ALA A 344 -13.80 -20.59 1.21
CA ALA A 344 -13.99 -21.63 2.22
C ALA A 344 -12.80 -22.58 2.27
N SER A 345 -12.34 -23.03 1.10
CA SER A 345 -11.33 -24.08 0.95
C SER A 345 -10.10 -23.59 0.18
N SER A 346 -8.97 -24.26 0.38
CA SER A 346 -7.72 -24.07 -0.37
C SER A 346 -7.75 -24.61 -1.81
N GLN A 347 -8.85 -25.25 -2.20
CA GLN A 347 -9.06 -25.78 -3.55
C GLN A 347 -10.08 -24.98 -4.35
N ASP A 348 -10.67 -23.94 -3.74
CA ASP A 348 -11.66 -23.12 -4.41
C ASP A 348 -11.00 -22.34 -5.56
N PRO A 349 -11.60 -22.32 -6.76
CA PRO A 349 -11.08 -21.53 -7.87
C PRO A 349 -11.18 -20.02 -7.56
N ALA A 350 -10.44 -19.22 -8.33
CA ALA A 350 -10.55 -17.77 -8.25
C ALA A 350 -12.01 -17.33 -8.49
N PRO A 351 -12.59 -16.49 -7.61
CA PRO A 351 -13.95 -15.98 -7.80
C PRO A 351 -14.07 -15.13 -9.09
N PRO A 352 -15.25 -15.07 -9.71
CA PRO A 352 -15.45 -14.36 -10.99
C PRO A 352 -15.02 -12.89 -10.97
N VAL A 353 -15.22 -12.19 -9.84
CA VAL A 353 -14.82 -10.79 -9.67
C VAL A 353 -13.30 -10.64 -9.77
N LEU A 354 -12.52 -11.56 -9.20
CA LEU A 354 -11.06 -11.53 -9.31
C LEU A 354 -10.64 -11.77 -10.76
N GLU A 355 -11.28 -12.71 -11.46
CA GLU A 355 -10.98 -12.97 -12.87
C GLU A 355 -11.31 -11.75 -13.75
N GLN A 356 -12.39 -11.04 -13.45
CA GLN A 356 -12.76 -9.81 -14.16
C GLN A 356 -11.72 -8.71 -13.95
N ILE A 357 -11.32 -8.46 -12.69
CA ILE A 357 -10.28 -7.46 -12.36
C ILE A 357 -8.93 -7.87 -12.95
N PHE A 358 -8.61 -9.17 -12.96
CA PHE A 358 -7.35 -9.69 -13.50
C PHE A 358 -7.25 -9.56 -15.01
N ASN A 359 -8.35 -9.74 -15.75
CA ASN A 359 -8.34 -9.70 -17.21
C ASN A 359 -8.62 -8.31 -17.79
N ASN A 360 -9.33 -7.44 -17.06
CA ASN A 360 -9.81 -6.16 -17.58
C ASN A 360 -9.31 -4.97 -16.75
N THR A 361 -9.33 -3.78 -17.35
CA THR A 361 -9.02 -2.49 -16.71
C THR A 361 -9.85 -1.35 -17.30
N GLY A 362 -10.10 -0.30 -16.49
CA GLY A 362 -10.86 0.89 -16.84
C GLY A 362 -12.36 0.64 -17.02
N GLU A 363 -13.13 1.73 -17.09
CA GLU A 363 -14.61 1.68 -17.20
C GLU A 363 -15.10 0.99 -18.48
N SER A 364 -14.33 1.08 -19.58
CA SER A 364 -14.67 0.45 -20.86
C SER A 364 -14.29 -1.04 -20.93
N GLY A 365 -13.73 -1.63 -19.87
CA GLY A 365 -13.37 -3.05 -19.82
C GLY A 365 -12.27 -3.44 -20.81
N LYS A 366 -11.24 -2.60 -20.99
CA LYS A 366 -10.10 -2.91 -21.86
C LYS A 366 -9.32 -4.10 -21.31
N PHE A 367 -8.76 -4.93 -22.19
CA PHE A 367 -7.91 -6.04 -21.76
C PHE A 367 -6.67 -5.51 -21.03
N ARG A 368 -6.42 -6.06 -19.84
CA ARG A 368 -5.30 -5.71 -18.98
C ARG A 368 -4.00 -6.25 -19.56
N THR A 369 -2.98 -5.40 -19.61
CA THR A 369 -1.67 -5.74 -20.16
C THR A 369 -0.73 -6.27 -19.08
N PHE A 370 -0.69 -5.64 -17.90
CA PHE A 370 0.30 -5.92 -16.85
C PHE A 370 -0.24 -6.86 -15.76
N ARG A 371 -0.72 -8.04 -16.18
CA ARG A 371 -1.35 -9.02 -15.29
C ARG A 371 -0.40 -9.58 -14.23
N ASN A 372 0.91 -9.60 -14.47
CA ASN A 372 1.90 -10.07 -13.50
C ASN A 372 2.17 -9.06 -12.35
N ARG A 373 1.40 -7.97 -12.27
CA ARG A 373 1.50 -6.94 -11.21
C ARG A 373 0.36 -6.97 -10.19
N LEU A 374 -0.56 -7.92 -10.31
CA LEU A 374 -1.73 -8.02 -9.45
C LEU A 374 -1.56 -9.08 -8.37
N LEU A 375 -1.95 -8.76 -7.15
CA LEU A 375 -2.08 -9.71 -6.04
C LEU A 375 -3.47 -9.53 -5.45
N PHE A 376 -4.19 -10.61 -5.17
CA PHE A 376 -5.50 -10.54 -4.54
C PHE A 376 -5.48 -11.23 -3.19
N LEU A 377 -5.98 -10.56 -2.17
CA LEU A 377 -6.11 -11.10 -0.82
C LEU A 377 -7.58 -11.20 -0.44
N CYS A 378 -8.04 -12.41 -0.14
CA CYS A 378 -9.44 -12.73 0.13
C CYS A 378 -9.64 -13.23 1.57
N ALA A 379 -10.83 -12.95 2.09
CA ALA A 379 -11.25 -13.38 3.42
C ALA A 379 -11.64 -14.86 3.45
N ASN A 380 -11.27 -15.56 4.53
CA ASN A 380 -11.75 -16.89 4.84
C ASN A 380 -13.12 -16.81 5.52
N ARG A 381 -14.07 -17.61 5.04
CA ARG A 381 -15.45 -17.62 5.56
C ARG A 381 -15.56 -18.02 7.02
N HIS A 382 -14.76 -18.98 7.49
CA HIS A 382 -14.87 -19.53 8.85
C HIS A 382 -14.25 -18.63 9.91
N GLU A 383 -13.18 -17.90 9.56
CA GLU A 383 -12.51 -16.98 10.49
C GLU A 383 -13.23 -15.63 10.62
N LEU A 384 -14.05 -15.26 9.62
CA LEU A 384 -14.76 -13.97 9.61
C LEU A 384 -15.73 -13.82 10.79
N ASP A 385 -16.50 -14.85 11.11
CA ASP A 385 -17.46 -14.80 12.22
C ASP A 385 -16.75 -14.55 13.56
N ARG A 386 -15.57 -15.17 13.73
CA ARG A 386 -14.71 -14.95 14.90
C ARG A 386 -14.14 -13.53 14.94
N ALA A 387 -13.72 -12.99 13.79
CA ALA A 387 -13.24 -11.61 13.72
C ALA A 387 -14.34 -10.59 14.05
N ILE A 388 -15.57 -10.82 13.57
CA ILE A 388 -16.74 -10.00 13.89
C ILE A 388 -17.04 -10.06 15.39
N ASP A 389 -17.05 -11.25 15.99
CA ASP A 389 -17.36 -11.42 17.41
C ASP A 389 -16.32 -10.74 18.31
N ASN A 390 -15.03 -10.91 17.99
CA ASN A 390 -13.94 -10.22 18.67
C ASN A 390 -14.04 -8.69 18.52
N ALA A 391 -14.40 -8.19 17.32
CA ALA A 391 -14.55 -6.76 17.09
C ALA A 391 -15.72 -6.16 17.88
N ARG A 392 -16.84 -6.90 18.02
CA ARG A 392 -17.96 -6.49 18.88
C ARG A 392 -17.54 -6.41 20.34
N GLU A 393 -16.81 -7.40 20.84
CA GLU A 393 -16.32 -7.39 22.23
C GLU A 393 -15.31 -6.27 22.48
N TYR A 394 -14.36 -6.07 21.56
CA TYR A 394 -13.41 -4.95 21.64
C TYR A 394 -14.12 -3.59 21.67
N ARG A 395 -15.11 -3.38 20.79
CA ARG A 395 -15.90 -2.14 20.80
C ARG A 395 -16.74 -2.00 22.07
N ALA A 396 -17.29 -3.08 22.61
CA ALA A 396 -18.02 -3.05 23.88
C ALA A 396 -17.13 -2.52 25.00
N ILE A 397 -15.91 -3.06 25.10
CA ILE A 397 -14.91 -2.60 26.08
C ILE A 397 -14.57 -1.12 25.87
N ARG A 398 -14.37 -0.69 24.62
CA ARG A 398 -14.05 0.71 24.30
C ARG A 398 -15.20 1.66 24.62
N ASN A 399 -16.45 1.29 24.36
CA ASN A 399 -17.63 2.09 24.71
C ASN A 399 -17.76 2.25 26.23
N LEU A 400 -17.51 1.18 26.99
CA LEU A 400 -17.49 1.23 28.45
C LEU A 400 -16.39 2.18 28.96
N LEU A 401 -15.17 2.09 28.41
CA LEU A 401 -14.05 2.98 28.75
C LEU A 401 -14.26 4.44 28.28
N ALA A 402 -15.11 4.69 27.31
CA ALA A 402 -15.40 6.04 26.82
C ALA A 402 -16.53 6.72 27.59
N SER A 403 -17.38 5.97 28.29
CA SER A 403 -18.59 6.47 28.96
C SER A 403 -18.29 6.85 30.42
N PRO A 404 -18.28 8.15 30.80
CA PRO A 404 -17.92 8.58 32.15
C PRO A 404 -18.85 7.99 33.22
N ASN A 405 -20.17 8.05 32.98
CA ASN A 405 -21.17 7.55 33.93
C ASN A 405 -21.02 6.06 34.24
N ARG A 406 -20.65 5.23 33.25
CA ARG A 406 -20.48 3.79 33.44
C ARG A 406 -19.11 3.42 34.02
N LEU A 407 -18.12 4.29 33.87
CA LEU A 407 -16.81 4.13 34.49
C LEU A 407 -16.86 4.41 35.98
N ASP A 408 -17.66 5.40 36.40
CA ASP A 408 -17.86 5.76 37.81
C ASP A 408 -18.54 4.63 38.60
N ASP A 409 -19.33 3.79 37.92
CA ASP A 409 -19.96 2.59 38.51
C ASP A 409 -18.96 1.43 38.72
N LEU A 410 -17.75 1.52 38.16
CA LEU A 410 -16.70 0.48 38.24
C LEU A 410 -15.60 0.88 39.23
N SER A 411 -15.11 -0.10 40.00
CA SER A 411 -13.99 0.15 40.92
C SER A 411 -12.66 0.36 40.16
N GLU A 412 -11.69 1.03 40.77
CA GLU A 412 -10.39 1.30 40.13
C GLU A 412 -9.67 0.02 39.66
N SER A 413 -9.82 -1.08 40.42
CA SER A 413 -9.27 -2.39 40.07
C SER A 413 -9.92 -2.94 38.80
N GLN A 414 -11.23 -2.78 38.66
CA GLN A 414 -12.00 -3.17 37.49
C GLN A 414 -11.69 -2.31 36.27
N GLN A 415 -11.54 -1.00 36.44
CA GLN A 415 -11.11 -0.10 35.37
C GLN A 415 -9.73 -0.50 34.84
N LYS A 416 -8.79 -0.86 35.73
CA LYS A 416 -7.46 -1.35 35.34
C LYS A 416 -7.54 -2.69 34.61
N ALA A 417 -8.39 -3.62 35.07
CA ALA A 417 -8.62 -4.90 34.40
C ALA A 417 -9.27 -4.71 33.01
N LEU A 418 -10.22 -3.77 32.88
CA LEU A 418 -10.89 -3.43 31.63
C LEU A 418 -9.91 -2.83 30.61
N LYS A 419 -9.00 -1.94 31.03
CA LYS A 419 -7.90 -1.42 30.20
C LYS A 419 -6.91 -2.51 29.78
N GLY A 420 -6.58 -3.44 30.67
CA GLY A 420 -5.77 -4.61 30.33
C GLY A 420 -6.43 -5.45 29.23
N ARG A 421 -7.72 -5.73 29.40
CA ARG A 421 -8.53 -6.50 28.45
C ARG A 421 -8.73 -5.77 27.11
N GLU A 422 -8.80 -4.44 27.11
CA GLU A 422 -8.82 -3.63 25.87
C GLU A 422 -7.59 -3.94 25.01
N GLY A 423 -6.39 -3.92 25.60
CA GLY A 423 -5.15 -4.22 24.88
C GLY A 423 -5.07 -5.66 24.39
N GLU A 424 -5.52 -6.62 25.20
CA GLU A 424 -5.60 -8.04 24.80
C GLU A 424 -6.58 -8.25 23.64
N MET A 425 -7.75 -7.60 23.69
CA MET A 425 -8.76 -7.71 22.65
C MET A 425 -8.37 -6.97 21.37
N ASP A 426 -7.68 -5.83 21.47
CA ASP A 426 -7.13 -5.15 20.28
C ASP A 426 -6.17 -6.06 19.50
N LEU A 427 -5.29 -6.75 20.22
CA LEU A 427 -4.40 -7.75 19.64
C LEU A 427 -5.18 -8.94 19.08
N ALA A 428 -6.20 -9.43 19.80
CA ALA A 428 -7.04 -10.54 19.36
C ALA A 428 -7.83 -10.22 18.08
N VAL A 429 -8.33 -8.99 17.93
CA VAL A 429 -8.98 -8.50 16.70
C VAL A 429 -7.96 -8.46 15.56
N ARG A 430 -6.77 -7.94 15.80
CA ARG A 430 -5.70 -7.91 14.78
C ARG A 430 -5.35 -9.32 14.30
N ILE A 431 -5.15 -10.27 15.20
CA ILE A 431 -4.84 -11.68 14.87
C ILE A 431 -6.01 -12.34 14.14
N ALA A 432 -7.24 -12.14 14.60
CA ALA A 432 -8.42 -12.70 13.94
C ALA A 432 -8.59 -12.15 12.51
N LEU A 433 -8.34 -10.85 12.31
CA LEU A 433 -8.44 -10.20 11.01
C LEU A 433 -7.33 -10.64 10.04
N THR A 434 -6.09 -10.81 10.51
CA THR A 434 -5.01 -11.33 9.66
C THR A 434 -5.24 -12.80 9.29
N ASN A 435 -5.76 -13.61 10.23
CA ASN A 435 -6.18 -14.99 9.93
C ASN A 435 -7.40 -15.06 8.99
N THR A 436 -8.27 -14.06 9.03
CA THR A 436 -9.37 -13.92 8.08
C THR A 436 -8.81 -13.67 6.68
N TYR A 437 -7.92 -12.70 6.49
CA TYR A 437 -7.30 -12.40 5.20
C TYR A 437 -6.08 -13.29 4.90
N ARG A 438 -6.33 -14.57 4.64
CA ARG A 438 -5.28 -15.58 4.40
C ARG A 438 -5.23 -16.19 3.00
N HIS A 439 -6.22 -15.93 2.15
CA HIS A 439 -6.26 -16.51 0.81
C HIS A 439 -5.63 -15.55 -0.20
N LEU A 440 -4.40 -15.86 -0.60
CA LEU A 440 -3.65 -15.10 -1.59
C LEU A 440 -3.84 -15.73 -2.98
N PHE A 441 -4.29 -14.95 -3.94
CA PHE A 441 -4.22 -15.30 -5.36
C PHE A 441 -3.14 -14.45 -6.04
N TYR A 442 -2.24 -15.11 -6.75
CA TYR A 442 -1.14 -14.46 -7.44
C TYR A 442 -0.99 -14.97 -8.88
N PRO A 443 -0.41 -14.16 -9.79
CA PRO A 443 -0.25 -14.52 -11.18
C PRO A 443 0.76 -15.66 -11.33
N ALA A 444 0.36 -16.75 -11.97
CA ALA A 444 1.27 -17.84 -12.32
C ALA A 444 0.82 -18.53 -13.61
N GLN A 445 1.79 -19.06 -14.34
CA GLN A 445 1.53 -19.90 -15.51
C GLN A 445 1.60 -21.38 -15.11
N ASP A 446 0.45 -21.96 -14.78
CA ASP A 446 0.32 -23.41 -14.52
C ASP A 446 -0.99 -23.91 -15.15
N PRO A 447 -0.95 -24.82 -16.15
CA PRO A 447 -2.14 -25.27 -16.85
C PRO A 447 -3.11 -26.08 -15.97
N VAL A 448 -2.65 -26.66 -14.87
CA VAL A 448 -3.45 -27.51 -13.98
C VAL A 448 -3.94 -26.73 -12.78
N LYS A 449 -3.05 -26.01 -12.09
CA LYS A 449 -3.38 -25.33 -10.83
C LYS A 449 -3.81 -23.88 -11.01
N ALA A 450 -3.45 -23.25 -12.13
CA ALA A 450 -3.79 -21.87 -12.45
C ALA A 450 -4.30 -21.76 -13.91
N PRO A 451 -5.38 -22.49 -14.29
CA PRO A 451 -5.83 -22.56 -15.70
C PRO A 451 -6.21 -21.19 -16.28
N LYS A 452 -6.57 -20.23 -15.42
CA LYS A 452 -6.91 -18.85 -15.79
C LYS A 452 -5.82 -17.83 -15.40
N GLY A 453 -4.63 -18.30 -15.03
CA GLY A 453 -3.47 -17.46 -14.70
C GLY A 453 -3.38 -17.01 -13.23
N LEU A 454 -4.33 -17.39 -12.37
CA LEU A 454 -4.31 -17.13 -10.94
C LEU A 454 -4.08 -18.42 -10.15
N MET A 455 -3.02 -18.43 -9.34
CA MET A 455 -2.67 -19.51 -8.45
C MET A 455 -3.13 -19.19 -7.03
N HIS A 456 -3.69 -20.17 -6.34
CA HIS A 456 -4.13 -20.02 -4.95
C HIS A 456 -3.05 -20.46 -3.97
N TYR A 457 -2.79 -19.63 -2.96
CA TYR A 457 -1.92 -19.94 -1.83
C TYR A 457 -2.60 -19.51 -0.52
N VAL A 458 -2.51 -20.35 0.50
CA VAL A 458 -3.06 -20.06 1.83
C VAL A 458 -1.93 -19.66 2.75
N LEU A 459 -1.98 -18.43 3.25
CA LEU A 459 -1.02 -17.90 4.21
C LEU A 459 -1.14 -18.67 5.54
N PRO A 460 -0.02 -19.16 6.10
CA PRO A 460 -0.03 -19.80 7.41
C PRO A 460 -0.48 -18.84 8.51
N ALA A 461 -1.34 -19.32 9.42
CA ALA A 461 -1.84 -18.52 10.54
C ALA A 461 -0.72 -18.07 11.52
N GLN A 462 0.33 -18.89 11.66
CA GLN A 462 1.48 -18.59 12.52
C GLN A 462 2.27 -17.39 12.01
N ASP A 463 2.63 -17.41 10.73
CA ASP A 463 3.36 -16.31 10.08
C ASP A 463 2.61 -14.97 10.17
N SER A 464 1.27 -15.03 10.10
CA SER A 464 0.42 -13.84 10.22
C SER A 464 0.32 -13.30 11.64
N SER A 465 0.54 -14.14 12.64
CA SER A 465 0.46 -13.80 14.06
C SER A 465 1.80 -13.31 14.63
N ASP A 466 2.92 -13.69 14.00
CA ASP A 466 4.28 -13.33 14.44
C ASP A 466 4.70 -11.91 14.03
N VAL A 467 3.92 -11.22 13.18
CA VAL A 467 4.18 -9.83 12.77
C VAL A 467 3.89 -8.86 13.93
N LYS A 468 4.91 -8.64 14.77
CA LYS A 468 4.86 -7.72 15.92
C LYS A 468 5.50 -6.37 15.59
N GLY A 469 4.96 -5.28 16.18
CA GLY A 469 5.58 -3.96 16.16
C GLY A 469 5.44 -3.21 14.82
N LYS A 470 6.55 -2.65 14.31
CA LYS A 470 6.61 -1.77 13.12
C LYS A 470 6.59 -2.54 11.78
N ASN A 471 6.48 -3.86 11.80
CA ASN A 471 6.50 -4.69 10.61
C ASN A 471 5.10 -4.74 9.98
N ASN A 472 5.06 -4.64 8.65
CA ASN A 472 3.81 -4.57 7.90
C ASN A 472 3.37 -5.99 7.52
N GLN A 473 2.07 -6.27 7.53
CA GLN A 473 1.54 -7.59 7.16
C GLN A 473 1.90 -7.99 5.72
N GLN A 474 2.21 -7.02 4.86
CA GLN A 474 2.72 -7.27 3.50
C GLN A 474 4.03 -8.08 3.47
N GLU A 475 4.82 -8.12 4.55
CA GLU A 475 6.03 -8.95 4.64
C GLU A 475 5.70 -10.46 4.61
N VAL A 476 4.55 -10.86 5.16
CA VAL A 476 4.06 -12.25 5.12
C VAL A 476 3.68 -12.64 3.69
N ILE A 477 3.08 -11.71 2.95
CA ILE A 477 2.76 -11.90 1.53
C ILE A 477 4.06 -12.03 0.72
N LEU A 478 5.06 -11.18 0.99
CA LEU A 478 6.36 -11.28 0.34
C LEU A 478 7.05 -12.62 0.63
N LYS A 479 7.01 -13.10 1.88
CA LYS A 479 7.53 -14.42 2.26
C LYS A 479 6.80 -15.54 1.49
N ALA A 480 5.48 -15.50 1.43
CA ALA A 480 4.69 -16.46 0.66
C ALA A 480 5.04 -16.45 -0.83
N LEU A 481 5.26 -15.27 -1.42
CA LEU A 481 5.70 -15.14 -2.82
C LEU A 481 7.13 -15.68 -3.04
N LYS A 482 8.03 -15.55 -2.06
CA LYS A 482 9.37 -16.17 -2.07
C LYS A 482 9.26 -17.69 -2.00
N ASP A 483 8.42 -18.23 -1.11
CA ASP A 483 8.19 -19.68 -0.96
C ASP A 483 7.57 -20.29 -2.23
N CYS A 484 6.70 -19.53 -2.91
CA CYS A 484 6.13 -19.87 -4.21
C CYS A 484 7.10 -19.67 -5.39
N GLN A 485 8.34 -19.26 -5.15
CA GLN A 485 9.36 -18.92 -6.15
C GLN A 485 8.90 -17.84 -7.16
N LYS A 486 7.91 -17.02 -6.79
CA LYS A 486 7.37 -15.95 -7.63
C LYS A 486 8.19 -14.67 -7.54
N THR A 487 8.80 -14.40 -6.38
CA THR A 487 9.79 -13.34 -6.18
C THR A 487 11.14 -13.95 -5.84
N ARG A 488 12.25 -13.31 -6.25
CA ARG A 488 13.59 -13.77 -5.92
C ARG A 488 14.01 -13.28 -4.53
N PRO A 489 14.95 -13.97 -3.86
CA PRO A 489 15.48 -13.50 -2.59
C PRO A 489 16.36 -12.24 -2.79
N GLU A 490 16.50 -11.43 -1.76
CA GLU A 490 17.17 -10.12 -1.84
C GLU A 490 18.66 -10.20 -2.16
N ASP A 491 19.30 -11.30 -1.81
CA ASP A 491 20.70 -11.64 -2.08
C ASP A 491 20.92 -12.28 -3.46
N ALA A 492 19.87 -12.52 -4.24
CA ALA A 492 20.01 -13.16 -5.54
C ALA A 492 20.90 -12.35 -6.49
N PRO A 493 21.80 -12.99 -7.26
CA PRO A 493 22.67 -12.29 -8.20
C PRO A 493 21.86 -11.64 -9.35
N PRO A 494 22.43 -10.69 -10.10
CA PRO A 494 21.82 -10.17 -11.32
C PRO A 494 21.38 -11.29 -12.26
N PHE A 495 20.33 -11.05 -13.05
CA PHE A 495 19.87 -12.04 -14.04
C PHE A 495 21.00 -12.33 -15.04
N ALA A 496 21.14 -13.59 -15.44
CA ALA A 496 22.08 -13.95 -16.49
C ALA A 496 21.59 -13.40 -17.84
N PRO A 497 22.44 -12.77 -18.67
CA PRO A 497 22.03 -12.30 -20.00
C PRO A 497 21.44 -13.42 -20.87
N ALA A 498 21.98 -14.63 -20.77
CA ALA A 498 21.46 -15.81 -21.45
C ALA A 498 20.02 -16.16 -21.03
N TYR A 499 19.66 -15.98 -19.76
CA TYR A 499 18.29 -16.20 -19.28
C TYR A 499 17.32 -15.21 -19.92
N VAL A 500 17.71 -13.94 -20.00
CA VAL A 500 16.90 -12.90 -20.66
C VAL A 500 16.68 -13.25 -22.13
N LEU A 501 17.73 -13.66 -22.87
CA LEU A 501 17.61 -14.05 -24.28
C LEU A 501 16.74 -15.29 -24.54
N GLN A 502 16.74 -16.25 -23.61
CA GLN A 502 16.03 -17.53 -23.78
C GLN A 502 14.59 -17.51 -23.26
N LYS A 503 14.33 -16.76 -22.19
CA LYS A 503 13.05 -16.82 -21.45
C LYS A 503 12.25 -15.53 -21.48
N VAL A 504 12.90 -14.37 -21.53
CA VAL A 504 12.23 -13.07 -21.45
C VAL A 504 12.06 -12.44 -22.83
N TRP A 505 13.06 -12.61 -23.71
CA TRP A 505 13.07 -12.04 -25.05
C TRP A 505 12.09 -12.76 -25.98
N PRO A 506 11.11 -12.05 -26.59
CA PRO A 506 10.12 -12.67 -27.47
C PRO A 506 10.76 -13.34 -28.70
N ALA A 507 10.29 -14.53 -29.06
CA ALA A 507 10.76 -15.22 -30.25
C ALA A 507 10.46 -14.41 -31.53
N GLY A 508 11.44 -14.29 -32.42
CA GLY A 508 11.30 -13.59 -33.70
C GLY A 508 11.55 -12.08 -33.68
N LEU A 509 11.88 -11.48 -32.53
CA LEU A 509 12.31 -10.08 -32.46
C LEU A 509 13.84 -9.96 -32.53
N ASP A 510 14.30 -9.15 -33.48
CA ASP A 510 15.70 -8.82 -33.72
C ASP A 510 16.23 -7.73 -32.78
N HIS A 511 15.36 -6.77 -32.44
CA HIS A 511 15.65 -5.67 -31.53
C HIS A 511 14.50 -5.47 -30.54
N TRP A 512 14.81 -4.89 -29.38
CA TRP A 512 13.85 -4.68 -28.30
C TRP A 512 14.23 -3.51 -27.40
N THR A 513 13.27 -2.68 -26.98
CA THR A 513 13.56 -1.52 -26.12
C THR A 513 13.79 -1.94 -24.66
N THR A 514 14.65 -1.21 -23.93
CA THR A 514 14.89 -1.50 -22.51
C THR A 514 13.62 -1.31 -21.68
N LYS A 515 12.76 -0.36 -22.06
CA LYS A 515 11.43 -0.20 -21.46
C LYS A 515 10.56 -1.44 -21.67
N ALA A 516 10.47 -1.94 -22.90
CA ALA A 516 9.68 -3.13 -23.19
C ALA A 516 10.21 -4.39 -22.50
N LEU A 517 11.54 -4.51 -22.32
CA LEU A 517 12.16 -5.56 -21.50
C LEU A 517 11.67 -5.53 -20.05
N ARG A 518 11.66 -4.35 -19.41
CA ARG A 518 11.13 -4.20 -18.04
C ARG A 518 9.64 -4.54 -18.00
N GLU A 519 8.86 -4.07 -18.97
CA GLU A 519 7.43 -4.35 -19.07
C GLU A 519 7.12 -5.83 -19.30
N ALA A 520 8.01 -6.60 -19.93
CA ALA A 520 7.80 -8.03 -20.15
C ALA A 520 7.64 -8.80 -18.85
N PHE A 521 8.41 -8.45 -17.82
CA PHE A 521 8.24 -9.02 -16.48
C PHE A 521 6.89 -8.67 -15.85
N ALA A 522 6.26 -7.56 -16.26
CA ALA A 522 4.91 -7.19 -15.82
C ALA A 522 3.80 -7.86 -16.66
N LYS A 523 4.10 -8.26 -17.91
CA LYS A 523 3.15 -8.89 -18.85
C LYS A 523 3.11 -10.42 -18.71
N ASP A 524 4.26 -11.07 -18.59
CA ASP A 524 4.38 -12.53 -18.61
C ASP A 524 4.15 -13.15 -17.22
N LEU A 525 3.19 -14.07 -17.14
CA LEU A 525 2.81 -14.78 -15.92
C LEU A 525 3.84 -15.85 -15.52
N GLY A 526 4.68 -16.32 -16.44
CA GLY A 526 5.74 -17.28 -16.18
C GLY A 526 6.98 -16.68 -15.54
N LEU A 527 7.13 -15.34 -15.59
CA LEU A 527 8.28 -14.64 -15.04
C LEU A 527 8.08 -14.23 -13.57
N ASN A 528 9.20 -13.99 -12.89
CA ASN A 528 9.20 -13.46 -11.54
C ASN A 528 8.62 -12.04 -11.48
N ILE A 529 7.96 -11.71 -10.36
CA ILE A 529 7.54 -10.32 -10.09
C ILE A 529 8.79 -9.53 -9.70
N LEU A 530 9.15 -8.53 -10.51
CA LEU A 530 10.29 -7.66 -10.23
C LEU A 530 9.97 -6.70 -9.08
N LEU A 531 10.69 -6.80 -7.98
CA LEU A 531 10.66 -5.83 -6.89
C LEU A 531 11.52 -4.61 -7.24
N ASP A 532 11.28 -3.47 -6.58
CA ASP A 532 12.03 -2.23 -6.84
C ASP A 532 13.54 -2.39 -6.64
N ALA A 533 13.96 -3.19 -5.66
CA ALA A 533 15.37 -3.51 -5.42
C ALA A 533 16.03 -4.28 -6.57
N GLU A 534 15.26 -5.01 -7.38
CA GLU A 534 15.77 -5.78 -8.52
C GLU A 534 15.91 -4.96 -9.79
N VAL A 535 15.29 -3.77 -9.85
CA VAL A 535 15.38 -2.87 -11.00
C VAL A 535 16.83 -2.48 -11.27
N SER A 536 17.63 -2.24 -10.22
CA SER A 536 19.07 -1.97 -10.33
C SER A 536 19.85 -3.18 -10.84
N LYS A 537 19.49 -4.39 -10.38
CA LYS A 537 20.11 -5.64 -10.84
C LYS A 537 19.82 -5.93 -12.30
N LEU A 538 18.63 -5.58 -12.79
CA LEU A 538 18.28 -5.69 -14.21
C LEU A 538 19.12 -4.74 -15.08
N ARG A 539 19.43 -3.53 -14.60
CA ARG A 539 20.36 -2.62 -15.29
C ARG A 539 21.77 -3.21 -15.36
N GLU A 540 22.21 -3.86 -14.29
CA GLU A 540 23.48 -4.57 -14.26
C GLU A 540 23.51 -5.75 -15.25
N THR A 541 22.42 -6.52 -15.34
CA THR A 541 22.27 -7.57 -16.37
C THR A 541 22.45 -7.01 -17.79
N ILE A 542 21.85 -5.86 -18.10
CA ILE A 542 22.01 -5.19 -19.40
C ILE A 542 23.50 -4.86 -19.65
N ARG A 543 24.18 -4.30 -18.65
CA ARG A 543 25.61 -3.96 -18.70
C ARG A 543 26.48 -5.20 -18.93
N THR A 544 26.26 -6.26 -18.16
CA THR A 544 27.00 -7.53 -18.31
C THR A 544 26.74 -8.17 -19.66
N GLY A 545 25.52 -8.05 -20.21
CA GLY A 545 25.19 -8.55 -21.54
C GLY A 545 25.96 -7.86 -22.66
N ILE A 546 26.18 -6.54 -22.55
CA ILE A 546 27.01 -5.76 -23.49
C ILE A 546 28.48 -6.19 -23.35
N GLN A 547 29.01 -6.24 -22.13
CA GLN A 547 30.40 -6.65 -21.87
C GLN A 547 30.69 -8.08 -22.30
N SER A 548 29.75 -9.00 -22.10
CA SER A 548 29.89 -10.40 -22.52
C SER A 548 29.70 -10.59 -24.02
N GLY A 549 29.07 -9.63 -24.72
CA GLY A 549 28.79 -9.69 -26.15
C GLY A 549 27.62 -10.61 -26.48
N GLN A 550 26.59 -10.61 -25.62
CA GLN A 550 25.35 -11.37 -25.81
C GLN A 550 24.33 -10.56 -26.63
N TRP A 551 24.36 -9.23 -26.50
CA TRP A 551 23.57 -8.28 -27.28
C TRP A 551 24.34 -6.97 -27.49
N ASP A 552 23.94 -6.23 -28.51
CA ASP A 552 24.44 -4.89 -28.82
C ASP A 552 23.41 -3.85 -28.37
N LEU A 553 23.82 -2.63 -28.01
CA LEU A 553 22.91 -1.57 -27.55
C LEU A 553 22.99 -0.34 -28.47
N LYS A 554 21.85 0.20 -28.87
CA LYS A 554 21.73 1.50 -29.52
C LYS A 554 21.04 2.49 -28.57
N ALA A 555 21.72 3.58 -28.23
CA ALA A 555 21.13 4.67 -27.44
C ALA A 555 21.15 5.96 -28.28
N GLY A 556 20.01 6.29 -28.88
CA GLY A 556 19.92 7.37 -29.88
C GLY A 556 20.83 7.09 -31.08
N GLU A 557 21.78 7.99 -31.36
CA GLU A 557 22.76 7.86 -32.46
C GLU A 557 24.00 7.02 -32.09
N ARG A 558 24.19 6.68 -30.80
CA ARG A 558 25.38 5.92 -30.34
C ARG A 558 25.09 4.43 -30.35
N ALA A 559 25.93 3.66 -31.01
CA ALA A 559 25.92 2.19 -31.00
C ALA A 559 27.05 1.65 -30.12
N TYR A 560 26.72 0.73 -29.23
CA TYR A 560 27.62 0.04 -28.32
C TYR A 560 27.70 -1.43 -28.75
N ILE A 561 28.73 -1.74 -29.54
CA ILE A 561 28.97 -3.06 -30.13
C ILE A 561 30.29 -3.59 -29.57
N LYS A 562 30.30 -4.86 -29.14
CA LYS A 562 31.53 -5.48 -28.65
C LYS A 562 32.48 -5.82 -29.81
N THR A 563 33.57 -5.07 -29.93
CA THR A 563 34.66 -5.34 -30.87
C THR A 563 35.62 -6.42 -30.34
N PRO A 564 36.38 -7.11 -31.22
CA PRO A 564 37.33 -8.16 -30.82
C PRO A 564 38.43 -7.69 -29.86
N ASP A 565 38.72 -6.39 -29.83
CA ASP A 565 39.82 -5.78 -29.05
C ASP A 565 39.48 -5.54 -27.55
N GLY A 566 38.33 -6.03 -27.09
CA GLY A 566 38.06 -6.23 -25.66
C GLY A 566 37.58 -5.01 -24.87
N ASN A 567 37.58 -3.79 -25.44
CA ASN A 567 37.14 -2.58 -24.74
C ASN A 567 35.86 -2.00 -25.37
N THR A 568 34.70 -2.47 -24.89
CA THR A 568 33.40 -1.93 -25.31
C THR A 568 33.07 -0.70 -24.46
N PRO A 569 32.90 0.50 -25.03
CA PRO A 569 32.44 1.64 -24.25
C PRO A 569 31.08 1.32 -23.67
N LEU A 570 30.86 1.65 -22.38
CA LEU A 570 29.57 1.49 -21.73
C LEU A 570 28.86 2.85 -21.69
N PRO A 571 27.52 2.89 -21.78
CA PRO A 571 26.78 4.12 -21.51
C PRO A 571 26.91 4.52 -20.02
N ASP A 572 26.96 5.83 -19.77
CA ASP A 572 27.09 6.41 -18.42
C ASP A 572 25.93 5.99 -17.49
N SER A 573 24.72 5.91 -18.03
CA SER A 573 23.53 5.40 -17.35
C SER A 573 22.71 4.51 -18.27
N ILE A 574 22.15 3.42 -17.73
CA ILE A 574 21.17 2.57 -18.42
C ILE A 574 19.80 2.95 -17.89
N GLU A 575 18.97 3.51 -18.76
CA GLU A 575 17.60 3.90 -18.47
C GLU A 575 16.62 2.94 -19.16
N PHE A 576 15.50 2.67 -18.49
CA PHE A 576 14.39 1.92 -19.09
C PHE A 576 13.55 2.89 -19.92
N SER A 577 13.95 3.12 -21.17
CA SER A 577 13.31 4.10 -22.07
C SER A 577 13.14 3.52 -23.48
N GLU A 578 12.31 4.16 -24.29
CA GLU A 578 12.17 3.80 -25.72
C GLU A 578 13.42 4.21 -26.54
N ARG A 579 14.31 5.04 -25.98
CA ARG A 579 15.51 5.55 -26.67
C ARG A 579 16.68 4.58 -26.63
N MET A 580 16.59 3.54 -25.80
CA MET A 580 17.60 2.51 -25.62
C MET A 580 17.07 1.18 -26.15
N GLU A 581 17.67 0.72 -27.25
CA GLU A 581 17.28 -0.50 -27.96
C GLU A 581 18.39 -1.53 -27.89
N LEU A 582 18.05 -2.72 -27.41
CA LEU A 582 18.92 -3.88 -27.42
C LEU A 582 18.73 -4.63 -28.74
N TYR A 583 19.81 -5.08 -29.34
CA TYR A 583 19.83 -5.85 -30.58
C TYR A 583 20.48 -7.21 -30.34
N ARG A 584 19.97 -8.25 -30.99
CA ARG A 584 20.69 -9.53 -31.04
C ARG A 584 22.04 -9.31 -31.72
N ARG A 585 23.05 -10.04 -31.24
CA ARG A 585 24.43 -9.89 -31.71
C ARG A 585 24.54 -10.00 -33.23
N GLY A 586 25.27 -9.07 -33.84
CA GLY A 586 25.63 -9.13 -35.27
C GLY A 586 24.61 -8.49 -36.22
N ILE A 587 23.52 -7.92 -35.69
CA ILE A 587 22.54 -7.15 -36.46
C ILE A 587 23.02 -5.70 -36.63
N LEU A 588 23.54 -5.10 -35.56
CA LEU A 588 24.15 -3.77 -35.63
C LEU A 588 25.54 -3.89 -36.27
N GLN A 589 25.75 -3.18 -37.38
CA GLN A 589 27.05 -3.08 -38.03
C GLN A 589 27.82 -1.89 -37.43
N PRO A 590 29.12 -2.04 -37.12
CA PRO A 590 29.93 -0.91 -36.70
C PRO A 590 30.00 0.14 -37.84
N PRO A 591 30.05 1.44 -37.51
CA PRO A 591 30.21 2.49 -38.52
C PRO A 591 31.49 2.25 -39.33
N VAL A 592 31.39 2.30 -40.66
CA VAL A 592 32.53 2.10 -41.58
C VAL A 592 33.64 3.11 -41.23
N PRO A 593 34.91 2.67 -41.04
CA PRO A 593 36.00 3.59 -40.70
C PRO A 593 36.18 4.66 -41.79
N LYS A 594 36.17 5.93 -41.39
CA LYS A 594 36.31 7.08 -42.29
C LYS A 594 37.79 7.30 -42.61
N GLU A 595 38.24 6.87 -43.79
CA GLU A 595 39.62 7.07 -44.25
C GLU A 595 39.82 8.47 -44.85
N VAL A 596 40.91 9.15 -44.46
CA VAL A 596 41.33 10.45 -45.05
C VAL A 596 42.42 10.18 -46.07
N GLN A 597 42.20 10.61 -47.32
CA GLN A 597 43.21 10.49 -48.38
C GLN A 597 44.00 11.80 -48.49
N LEU A 598 45.33 11.72 -48.47
CA LEU A 598 46.24 12.86 -48.64
C LEU A 598 47.28 12.56 -49.70
N THR A 599 47.44 13.45 -50.69
CA THR A 599 48.48 13.36 -51.71
C THR A 599 49.19 14.70 -51.85
N ALA A 600 50.53 14.68 -51.94
CA ALA A 600 51.34 15.87 -52.19
C ALA A 600 52.25 15.62 -53.40
N SER A 601 52.18 16.49 -54.40
CA SER A 601 52.94 16.37 -55.66
C SER A 601 53.78 17.61 -55.92
N LEU A 602 55.05 17.42 -56.28
CA LEU A 602 56.00 18.51 -56.58
C LEU A 602 55.82 18.98 -58.03
N MET A 603 55.61 20.29 -58.21
CA MET A 603 55.43 20.86 -59.55
C MET A 603 56.78 21.33 -60.14
N PRO A 604 57.01 21.20 -61.46
CA PRO A 604 58.23 21.67 -62.09
C PRO A 604 58.30 23.20 -62.07
N SER A 605 59.36 23.76 -61.47
CA SER A 605 59.61 25.21 -61.39
C SER A 605 61.11 25.51 -61.52
N SER A 606 61.45 26.66 -62.11
CA SER A 606 62.80 27.21 -62.22
C SER A 606 63.18 28.14 -61.05
N GLU A 607 62.28 28.34 -60.08
CA GLU A 607 62.52 29.12 -58.85
C GLU A 607 63.24 28.29 -57.77
N ALA A 608 63.97 28.96 -56.85
CA ALA A 608 64.64 28.31 -55.73
C ALA A 608 63.66 27.62 -54.76
N ASP A 609 62.45 28.16 -54.63
CA ASP A 609 61.34 27.56 -53.90
C ASP A 609 60.45 26.77 -54.88
N LYS A 610 60.29 25.47 -54.65
CA LYS A 610 59.46 24.62 -55.53
C LYS A 610 58.02 24.58 -55.01
N PRO A 611 57.00 24.87 -55.84
CA PRO A 611 55.61 24.74 -55.45
C PRO A 611 55.22 23.26 -55.34
N VAL A 612 54.59 22.90 -54.21
CA VAL A 612 54.00 21.58 -53.96
C VAL A 612 52.50 21.75 -53.89
N ARG A 613 51.79 20.92 -54.64
CA ARG A 613 50.34 20.85 -54.64
C ARG A 613 49.90 19.74 -53.69
N VAL A 614 49.18 20.12 -52.64
CA VAL A 614 48.66 19.21 -51.62
C VAL A 614 47.15 19.10 -51.80
N ARG A 615 46.66 17.88 -52.02
CA ARG A 615 45.23 17.58 -52.19
C ARG A 615 44.80 16.57 -51.13
N TRP A 616 43.64 16.83 -50.52
CA TRP A 616 43.04 15.91 -49.56
C TRP A 616 41.56 15.67 -49.82
N LYS A 617 41.10 14.51 -49.33
CA LYS A 617 39.69 14.11 -49.35
C LYS A 617 39.33 13.46 -48.01
N ALA A 618 38.52 14.17 -47.23
CA ALA A 618 37.99 13.77 -45.93
C ALA A 618 36.45 13.84 -45.96
N THR A 619 35.81 12.80 -46.46
CA THR A 619 34.35 12.79 -46.70
C THR A 619 33.58 12.87 -45.38
N GLY A 620 32.85 13.95 -45.15
CA GLY A 620 32.01 14.14 -43.95
C GLY A 620 32.70 14.81 -42.75
N ALA A 621 33.92 15.35 -42.92
CA ALA A 621 34.60 16.12 -41.88
C ALA A 621 33.92 17.48 -41.66
N LEU A 622 33.83 17.92 -40.40
CA LEU A 622 33.29 19.23 -40.02
C LEU A 622 34.36 20.32 -40.09
N GLN A 623 35.60 19.97 -39.74
CA GLN A 623 36.74 20.87 -39.79
C GLN A 623 37.98 20.11 -40.28
N VAL A 624 38.75 20.73 -41.17
CA VAL A 624 40.03 20.17 -41.64
C VAL A 624 41.16 21.13 -41.31
N SER A 625 42.25 20.61 -40.74
CA SER A 625 43.47 21.36 -40.45
C SER A 625 44.65 20.75 -41.22
N LEU A 626 45.35 21.58 -41.99
CA LEU A 626 46.55 21.20 -42.71
C LEU A 626 47.80 21.75 -42.01
N PHE A 627 48.78 20.88 -41.80
CA PHE A 627 50.07 21.21 -41.19
C PHE A 627 51.20 20.95 -42.17
N GLN A 628 52.17 21.86 -42.20
CA GLN A 628 53.46 21.69 -42.88
C GLN A 628 54.56 21.66 -41.83
N ASN A 629 55.34 20.58 -41.75
CA ASN A 629 56.41 20.40 -40.78
C ASN A 629 55.96 20.66 -39.32
N GLY A 630 54.71 20.31 -38.99
CA GLY A 630 54.12 20.50 -37.66
C GLY A 630 53.54 21.90 -37.40
N ILE A 631 53.64 22.84 -38.33
CA ILE A 631 53.08 24.19 -38.21
C ILE A 631 51.74 24.26 -38.97
N PRO A 632 50.64 24.74 -38.34
CA PRO A 632 49.36 24.87 -39.01
C PRO A 632 49.41 26.00 -40.06
N LEU A 633 48.93 25.72 -41.27
CA LEU A 633 48.78 26.72 -42.31
C LEU A 633 47.45 27.46 -42.07
N THR A 634 47.46 28.63 -41.41
CA THR A 634 46.22 29.42 -41.17
C THR A 634 46.45 30.93 -41.29
N PRO A 635 45.43 31.74 -41.65
CA PRO A 635 44.00 31.55 -41.37
C PRO A 635 43.13 31.33 -42.62
N ARG A 636 42.87 30.08 -42.99
CA ARG A 636 41.80 29.73 -43.95
C ARG A 636 41.11 28.46 -43.48
N ASP A 637 39.79 28.46 -43.43
CA ASP A 637 39.00 27.26 -43.17
C ASP A 637 39.09 26.35 -44.41
N PHE A 638 39.71 25.18 -44.23
CA PHE A 638 39.89 24.21 -45.30
C PHE A 638 38.62 23.38 -45.49
N PHE A 639 38.20 23.20 -46.74
CA PHE A 639 37.04 22.37 -47.02
C PHE A 639 37.36 20.87 -46.81
N PRO A 640 36.34 20.03 -46.56
CA PRO A 640 36.50 18.58 -46.42
C PRO A 640 37.16 17.90 -47.62
N SER A 641 37.10 18.52 -48.81
CA SER A 641 37.89 18.14 -49.97
C SER A 641 38.38 19.42 -50.65
N ASP A 642 39.70 19.61 -50.69
CA ASP A 642 40.29 20.87 -51.16
C ASP A 642 41.73 20.64 -51.65
N GLU A 643 42.30 21.67 -52.27
CA GLU A 643 43.65 21.66 -52.84
C GLU A 643 44.36 22.99 -52.55
N VAL A 644 45.61 22.92 -52.06
CA VAL A 644 46.42 24.10 -51.76
C VAL A 644 47.82 23.95 -52.33
N GLU A 645 48.32 25.05 -52.89
CA GLU A 645 49.70 25.17 -53.35
C GLU A 645 50.56 25.83 -52.27
N VAL A 646 51.63 25.13 -51.86
CA VAL A 646 52.55 25.57 -50.82
C VAL A 646 53.98 25.53 -51.36
N LYS A 647 54.74 26.61 -51.17
CA LYS A 647 56.15 26.66 -51.59
C LYS A 647 57.04 25.98 -50.55
N ILE A 648 57.94 25.11 -51.01
CA ILE A 648 58.94 24.46 -50.14
C ILE A 648 60.37 24.76 -50.62
N SER A 649 61.27 25.05 -49.69
CA SER A 649 62.71 25.27 -49.94
C SER A 649 63.56 24.05 -49.55
N SER A 650 63.03 23.14 -48.74
CA SER A 650 63.63 21.86 -48.33
C SER A 650 62.54 20.78 -48.19
N SER A 651 62.93 19.51 -48.05
CA SER A 651 61.98 18.39 -47.90
C SER A 651 60.98 18.66 -46.77
N ALA A 652 59.68 18.52 -47.06
CA ALA A 652 58.60 18.87 -46.13
C ALA A 652 57.62 17.71 -45.92
N VAL A 653 57.12 17.58 -44.69
CA VAL A 653 56.06 16.65 -44.30
C VAL A 653 54.74 17.42 -44.19
N PHE A 654 53.72 16.94 -44.88
CA PHE A 654 52.36 17.47 -44.82
C PHE A 654 51.48 16.51 -44.04
N ARG A 655 50.73 17.04 -43.08
CA ARG A 655 49.76 16.29 -42.27
C ARG A 655 48.40 16.95 -42.37
N VAL A 656 47.37 16.17 -42.69
CA VAL A 656 45.97 16.60 -42.59
C VAL A 656 45.34 15.96 -41.36
N VAL A 657 44.63 16.76 -40.58
CA VAL A 657 43.77 16.31 -39.48
C VAL A 657 42.34 16.71 -39.82
N ALA A 658 41.48 15.71 -39.99
CA ALA A 658 40.05 15.91 -40.19
C ALA A 658 39.31 15.63 -38.88
N ASP A 659 38.58 16.63 -38.39
CA ASP A 659 37.71 16.54 -37.23
C ASP A 659 36.27 16.28 -37.70
N TYR A 660 35.67 15.21 -37.19
CA TYR A 660 34.30 14.80 -37.52
C TYR A 660 33.29 15.16 -36.42
N GLY A 661 33.72 15.86 -35.36
CA GLY A 661 32.93 16.17 -34.18
C GLY A 661 32.96 15.06 -33.12
N ASN A 662 32.52 15.37 -31.90
CA ASN A 662 32.45 14.43 -30.76
C ASN A 662 33.79 13.78 -30.34
N GLY A 663 34.93 14.38 -30.72
CA GLY A 663 36.27 13.88 -30.38
C GLY A 663 36.85 12.85 -31.35
N GLU A 664 36.15 12.54 -32.46
CA GLU A 664 36.66 11.67 -33.52
C GLU A 664 37.52 12.46 -34.52
N GLN A 665 38.82 12.19 -34.54
CA GLN A 665 39.77 12.77 -35.48
C GLN A 665 40.45 11.68 -36.30
N ALA A 666 40.58 11.88 -37.61
CA ALA A 666 41.39 11.05 -38.48
C ALA A 666 42.51 11.88 -39.11
N SER A 667 43.71 11.32 -39.18
CA SER A 667 44.87 12.02 -39.74
C SER A 667 45.62 11.20 -40.78
N ALA A 668 46.12 11.86 -41.81
CA ALA A 668 46.98 11.29 -42.83
C ALA A 668 48.24 12.15 -43.00
N GLU A 669 49.39 11.52 -43.23
CA GLU A 669 50.70 12.17 -43.38
C GLU A 669 51.36 11.74 -44.70
N THR A 670 51.99 12.69 -45.40
CA THR A 670 52.77 12.43 -46.62
C THR A 670 54.04 13.29 -46.64
N GLN A 671 55.13 12.76 -47.20
CA GLN A 671 56.41 13.46 -47.28
C GLN A 671 56.82 13.72 -48.74
N VAL A 672 57.36 14.90 -49.01
CA VAL A 672 57.94 15.27 -50.31
C VAL A 672 59.43 15.54 -50.15
N THR A 673 60.27 14.80 -50.90
CA THR A 673 61.75 14.89 -50.85
C THR A 673 62.32 15.57 -52.09
N LEU A 674 63.24 16.52 -51.92
CA LEU A 674 63.93 17.22 -53.01
C LEU A 674 65.27 16.54 -53.34
N THR A 675 65.42 15.96 -54.54
CA THR A 675 66.68 15.38 -55.01
C THR A 675 67.46 16.40 -55.87
N THR A 676 68.67 16.79 -55.44
CA THR A 676 69.61 17.63 -56.22
C THR A 676 70.58 16.74 -57.00
N TYR A 677 70.73 16.99 -58.30
CA TYR A 677 71.73 16.32 -59.16
C TYR A 677 72.77 17.32 -59.67
N PRO A 678 74.07 16.97 -59.69
CA PRO A 678 75.14 17.80 -60.24
C PRO A 678 75.22 17.71 -61.77
N THR A 679 75.59 18.83 -62.39
CA THR A 679 75.84 19.03 -63.82
C THR A 679 77.01 18.20 -64.37
N GLY A 680 76.83 17.61 -65.57
CA GLY A 680 77.90 16.98 -66.33
C GLY A 680 77.48 16.41 -67.70
N THR A 681 77.84 17.13 -68.76
CA THR A 681 78.32 16.71 -70.11
C THR A 681 77.68 15.58 -70.94
N ILE A 682 77.50 15.93 -72.22
CA ILE A 682 76.99 15.22 -73.42
C ILE A 682 77.83 13.95 -73.74
N PRO A 683 77.21 12.88 -74.30
CA PRO A 683 77.45 12.59 -75.72
C PRO A 683 76.19 12.21 -76.53
N SER A 684 76.33 12.50 -77.82
CA SER A 684 75.45 12.25 -78.96
C SER A 684 74.98 10.80 -79.16
N SER A 685 73.76 10.64 -79.69
CA SER A 685 73.55 9.82 -80.89
C SER A 685 72.26 10.22 -81.63
N ARG A 686 72.41 10.37 -82.96
CA ARG A 686 71.39 10.63 -83.96
C ARG A 686 70.73 9.31 -84.39
N ALA A 687 69.42 9.34 -84.59
CA ALA A 687 68.69 8.80 -85.76
C ALA A 687 67.19 8.97 -85.49
N ALA A 688 66.55 9.98 -86.08
CA ALA A 688 65.84 9.88 -87.37
C ALA A 688 64.43 9.28 -87.23
N ASN A 689 63.42 10.16 -87.17
CA ASN A 689 62.32 10.20 -88.14
C ASN A 689 61.23 11.20 -87.71
N GLY A 690 60.69 11.93 -88.69
CA GLY A 690 59.34 12.51 -88.62
C GLY A 690 59.29 14.00 -88.30
N SER A 691 59.51 14.82 -89.33
CA SER A 691 59.28 16.25 -89.35
C SER A 691 57.81 16.65 -89.10
N THR A 692 57.63 17.50 -88.10
CA THR A 692 56.79 18.71 -88.05
C THR A 692 55.28 18.57 -88.24
N LEU A 693 54.60 18.41 -87.10
CA LEU A 693 53.23 18.85 -86.85
C LEU A 693 53.16 20.38 -86.87
N THR A 694 52.15 20.90 -87.57
CA THR A 694 51.70 22.29 -87.61
C THR A 694 51.28 22.78 -86.22
N LEU A 695 51.50 24.07 -85.93
CA LEU A 695 51.06 24.77 -84.72
C LEU A 695 49.64 24.34 -84.30
N PHE A 696 49.52 23.61 -83.20
CA PHE A 696 48.22 23.38 -82.58
C PHE A 696 47.81 24.61 -81.77
N GLN A 697 46.72 25.22 -82.23
CA GLN A 697 45.84 26.08 -81.44
C GLN A 697 45.52 25.34 -80.13
N VAL A 698 45.95 25.91 -79.00
CA VAL A 698 45.55 25.42 -77.68
C VAL A 698 44.05 25.64 -77.58
N LYS A 699 43.27 24.56 -77.66
CA LYS A 699 41.83 24.61 -77.38
C LYS A 699 41.66 24.94 -75.90
N PRO A 700 40.91 25.99 -75.54
CA PRO A 700 40.65 26.30 -74.14
C PRO A 700 39.92 25.12 -73.49
N THR A 701 40.31 24.73 -72.28
CA THR A 701 39.62 23.69 -71.51
C THR A 701 38.37 24.23 -70.80
N THR A 702 38.27 25.56 -70.66
CA THR A 702 37.15 26.25 -70.03
C THR A 702 36.77 27.51 -70.81
N ILE A 703 35.49 27.82 -70.86
CA ILE A 703 34.92 29.01 -71.51
C ILE A 703 34.02 29.74 -70.53
N GLU A 704 34.19 31.06 -70.40
CA GLU A 704 33.42 31.91 -69.49
C GLU A 704 32.65 32.99 -70.24
N ALA A 705 31.38 33.17 -69.90
CA ALA A 705 30.52 34.20 -70.48
C ALA A 705 29.64 34.85 -69.41
N GLU A 706 29.56 36.17 -69.40
CA GLU A 706 28.70 36.92 -68.48
C GLU A 706 27.66 37.75 -69.24
N GLY A 707 26.49 37.92 -68.63
CA GLY A 707 25.44 38.81 -69.11
C GLY A 707 24.04 38.33 -68.74
N SER A 708 23.04 38.84 -69.45
CA SER A 708 21.67 38.29 -69.40
C SER A 708 21.64 36.85 -69.95
N PRO A 709 20.62 36.04 -69.61
CA PRO A 709 20.45 34.68 -70.10
C PRO A 709 20.72 34.49 -71.59
N ASN A 710 20.14 35.33 -72.44
CA ASN A 710 20.29 35.22 -73.89
C ASN A 710 21.69 35.64 -74.34
N SER A 711 22.18 36.81 -73.88
CA SER A 711 23.48 37.32 -74.30
C SER A 711 24.65 36.45 -73.84
N ALA A 712 24.56 35.85 -72.65
CA ALA A 712 25.64 34.99 -72.14
C ALA A 712 25.67 33.64 -72.87
N ILE A 713 24.51 33.06 -73.18
CA ILE A 713 24.43 31.80 -73.93
C ILE A 713 24.80 32.01 -75.41
N GLU A 714 24.45 33.14 -76.01
CA GLU A 714 24.90 33.50 -77.36
C GLU A 714 26.43 33.65 -77.42
N ARG A 715 27.03 34.39 -76.48
CA ARG A 715 28.50 34.49 -76.38
C ARG A 715 29.17 33.14 -76.17
N LEU A 716 28.59 32.28 -75.33
CA LEU A 716 29.09 30.93 -75.11
C LEU A 716 29.03 30.11 -76.42
N ARG A 717 27.94 30.22 -77.19
CA ARG A 717 27.76 29.54 -78.47
C ARG A 717 28.79 30.01 -79.50
N ASP A 718 29.01 31.33 -79.59
CA ASP A 718 29.99 31.92 -80.51
C ASP A 718 31.41 31.43 -80.15
N GLN A 719 31.79 31.49 -78.87
CA GLN A 719 33.11 31.05 -78.41
C GLN A 719 33.33 29.53 -78.60
N CYS A 720 32.31 28.70 -78.39
CA CYS A 720 32.39 27.27 -78.67
C CYS A 720 32.49 26.98 -80.18
N GLY A 721 31.80 27.76 -81.01
CA GLY A 721 31.84 27.67 -82.47
C GLY A 721 33.21 28.04 -83.03
N ASP A 722 33.80 29.14 -82.54
CA ASP A 722 35.12 29.63 -82.95
C ASP A 722 36.23 28.61 -82.67
N HIS A 723 36.15 27.90 -81.54
CA HIS A 723 37.14 26.91 -81.12
C HIS A 723 36.81 25.47 -81.53
N LYS A 724 35.64 25.24 -82.15
CA LYS A 724 35.11 23.92 -82.54
C LYS A 724 35.16 22.89 -81.39
N VAL A 725 34.65 23.27 -80.23
CA VAL A 725 34.62 22.44 -79.01
C VAL A 725 33.19 22.12 -78.59
N ARG A 726 33.02 21.01 -77.86
CA ARG A 726 31.73 20.57 -77.29
C ARG A 726 31.70 20.84 -75.79
N ILE A 727 30.51 21.08 -75.25
CA ILE A 727 30.31 21.41 -73.83
C ILE A 727 30.14 20.11 -73.05
N GLN A 728 31.03 19.86 -72.09
CA GLN A 728 30.99 18.68 -71.21
C GLN A 728 30.18 18.97 -69.93
N SER A 729 30.40 20.14 -69.34
CA SER A 729 29.65 20.62 -68.19
C SER A 729 29.36 22.11 -68.35
N LEU A 730 28.23 22.56 -67.79
CA LEU A 730 27.86 23.97 -67.79
C LEU A 730 27.49 24.38 -66.37
N SER A 731 28.18 25.38 -65.84
CA SER A 731 27.87 26.01 -64.56
C SER A 731 27.21 27.36 -64.81
N VAL A 732 26.10 27.62 -64.14
CA VAL A 732 25.40 28.91 -64.14
C VAL A 732 25.43 29.46 -62.72
N ALA A 733 26.00 30.65 -62.51
CA ALA A 733 26.06 31.26 -61.19
C ALA A 733 25.42 32.66 -61.14
N VAL A 734 24.79 32.96 -60.00
CA VAL A 734 24.21 34.26 -59.65
C VAL A 734 24.57 34.61 -58.21
N ASP A 735 24.80 35.90 -57.96
CA ASP A 735 25.28 36.44 -56.68
C ASP A 735 24.37 37.55 -56.09
N GLN A 736 23.33 37.96 -56.82
CA GLN A 736 22.36 38.95 -56.34
C GLN A 736 21.08 38.30 -55.82
N VAL A 737 20.50 38.86 -54.75
CA VAL A 737 19.29 38.33 -54.10
C VAL A 737 18.10 38.24 -55.06
N MET A 738 17.93 39.25 -55.92
CA MET A 738 16.85 39.29 -56.91
C MET A 738 17.03 38.23 -57.99
N ASP A 739 18.26 38.04 -58.46
CA ASP A 739 18.59 37.05 -59.49
C ASP A 739 18.58 35.62 -58.94
N TYR A 740 18.96 35.42 -57.69
CA TYR A 740 18.78 34.16 -56.97
C TYR A 740 17.30 33.72 -56.93
N ARG A 741 16.39 34.65 -56.59
CA ARG A 741 14.94 34.35 -56.59
C ARG A 741 14.44 34.02 -57.99
N LYS A 742 14.83 34.80 -59.00
CA LYS A 742 14.46 34.53 -60.39
C LYS A 742 15.00 33.18 -60.87
N LEU A 743 16.27 32.87 -60.63
CA LEU A 743 16.91 31.61 -61.06
C LEU A 743 16.28 30.39 -60.39
N THR A 744 15.96 30.47 -59.10
CA THR A 744 15.35 29.36 -58.36
C THR A 744 13.95 29.00 -58.85
N THR A 745 13.20 29.95 -59.43
CA THR A 745 11.90 29.63 -60.08
C THR A 745 12.03 28.80 -61.36
N ALA A 746 13.19 28.81 -62.01
CA ALA A 746 13.44 28.01 -63.21
C ALA A 746 13.85 26.57 -62.89
N LEU A 747 14.24 26.26 -61.65
CA LEU A 747 14.73 24.94 -61.23
C LEU A 747 13.80 23.76 -61.56
N PRO A 748 12.46 23.84 -61.38
CA PRO A 748 11.58 22.74 -61.74
C PRO A 748 11.63 22.36 -63.23
N LEU A 749 11.88 23.34 -64.10
CA LEU A 749 11.99 23.12 -65.56
C LEU A 749 13.35 22.53 -65.95
N LEU A 750 14.35 22.64 -65.08
CA LEU A 750 15.72 22.19 -65.26
C LEU A 750 15.97 20.80 -64.65
N ASN A 751 15.02 20.27 -63.86
CA ASN A 751 15.10 18.98 -63.17
C ASN A 751 15.20 17.76 -64.10
N LYS A 752 15.05 17.96 -65.42
CA LYS A 752 15.28 16.92 -66.42
C LYS A 752 16.77 16.65 -66.72
N PHE A 753 17.67 17.52 -66.25
CA PHE A 753 19.11 17.36 -66.38
C PHE A 753 19.73 16.92 -65.06
N THR A 754 20.89 16.26 -65.12
CA THR A 754 21.69 15.93 -63.94
C THR A 754 22.30 17.22 -63.39
N LEU A 755 21.65 17.78 -62.37
CA LEU A 755 21.98 19.09 -61.82
C LEU A 755 22.54 18.95 -60.40
N LEU A 756 23.68 19.59 -60.15
CA LEU A 756 24.22 19.81 -58.81
C LEU A 756 24.01 21.27 -58.41
N ILE A 757 23.53 21.48 -57.19
CA ILE A 757 23.24 22.81 -56.67
C ILE A 757 24.20 23.12 -55.53
N ASP A 758 25.00 24.17 -55.70
CA ASP A 758 25.82 24.76 -54.65
C ASP A 758 25.24 26.14 -54.28
N GLN A 759 24.79 26.29 -53.03
CA GLN A 759 24.26 27.55 -52.52
C GLN A 759 25.02 27.97 -51.26
N LYS A 760 25.33 29.26 -51.17
CA LYS A 760 25.75 29.93 -49.95
C LYS A 760 24.92 31.20 -49.75
N VAL A 761 24.27 31.34 -48.60
CA VAL A 761 23.50 32.53 -48.24
C VAL A 761 23.98 33.02 -46.89
N THR A 762 24.42 34.27 -46.84
CA THR A 762 24.84 34.96 -45.62
C THR A 762 23.84 36.06 -45.33
N LEU A 763 23.20 36.02 -44.17
CA LEU A 763 22.21 36.99 -43.72
C LEU A 763 22.76 37.78 -42.53
N GLN A 764 22.55 39.09 -42.56
CA GLN A 764 22.81 40.01 -41.47
C GLN A 764 21.50 40.72 -41.10
N THR A 765 21.09 40.59 -39.84
CA THR A 765 19.91 41.29 -39.31
C THR A 765 20.29 42.66 -38.75
N ALA A 766 19.31 43.58 -38.60
CA ALA A 766 19.51 44.89 -37.98
C ALA A 766 20.14 44.86 -36.56
N ALA A 767 20.11 43.70 -35.88
CA ALA A 767 20.72 43.48 -34.58
C ALA A 767 22.18 42.96 -34.65
N ASN A 768 22.85 43.05 -35.80
CA ASN A 768 24.23 42.56 -36.02
C ASN A 768 24.41 41.04 -35.82
N GLN A 769 23.34 40.26 -36.00
CA GLN A 769 23.42 38.79 -35.96
C GLN A 769 23.71 38.25 -37.38
N PHE A 770 24.62 37.28 -37.46
CA PHE A 770 25.03 36.65 -38.71
C PHE A 770 24.53 35.21 -38.78
N LEU A 771 23.90 34.86 -39.91
CA LEU A 771 23.48 33.49 -40.20
C LEU A 771 24.03 33.10 -41.57
N GLN A 772 24.75 31.97 -41.65
CA GLN A 772 25.23 31.40 -42.90
C GLN A 772 24.53 30.06 -43.17
N LEU A 773 23.95 29.96 -44.36
CA LEU A 773 23.20 28.83 -44.87
C LEU A 773 23.93 28.27 -46.09
N THR A 774 24.39 27.02 -46.01
CA THR A 774 25.09 26.34 -47.12
C THR A 774 24.37 25.07 -47.52
N TYR A 775 24.16 24.89 -48.83
CA TYR A 775 23.60 23.68 -49.40
C TYR A 775 24.47 23.19 -50.55
N GLN A 776 24.74 21.89 -50.58
CA GLN A 776 25.39 21.20 -51.69
C GLN A 776 24.70 19.87 -51.90
N GLY A 777 24.12 19.64 -53.07
CA GLY A 777 23.40 18.40 -53.32
C GLY A 777 22.47 18.43 -54.54
N ASP A 778 21.51 17.50 -54.53
CA ASP A 778 20.57 17.30 -55.62
C ASP A 778 19.36 18.27 -55.53
N PRO A 779 18.61 18.49 -56.62
CA PRO A 779 17.49 19.44 -56.60
C PRO A 779 16.33 19.01 -55.68
N ARG A 780 16.23 17.73 -55.32
CA ARG A 780 15.15 17.19 -54.46
C ARG A 780 15.32 17.63 -53.01
N GLY A 781 16.53 17.53 -52.46
CA GLY A 781 16.81 18.03 -51.11
C GLY A 781 16.78 19.55 -51.01
N PHE A 782 17.09 20.24 -52.12
CA PHE A 782 17.16 21.70 -52.18
C PHE A 782 15.83 22.40 -51.86
N GLN A 783 14.69 21.83 -52.26
CA GLN A 783 13.37 22.46 -52.08
C GLN A 783 13.02 22.73 -50.61
N SER A 784 13.40 21.80 -49.72
CA SER A 784 13.21 21.94 -48.27
C SER A 784 14.06 23.07 -47.68
N PHE A 785 15.19 23.39 -48.31
CA PHE A 785 16.11 24.47 -47.91
C PHE A 785 15.73 25.82 -48.52
N LEU A 786 15.18 25.79 -49.73
CA LEU A 786 14.84 26.98 -50.52
C LEU A 786 13.73 27.80 -49.86
N THR A 787 12.65 27.16 -49.42
CA THR A 787 11.47 27.82 -48.82
C THR A 787 11.81 28.67 -47.60
N PRO A 788 12.49 28.15 -46.56
CA PRO A 788 12.88 28.96 -45.40
C PRO A 788 13.90 30.03 -45.77
N THR A 789 14.81 29.76 -46.71
CA THR A 789 15.80 30.76 -47.13
C THR A 789 15.16 31.96 -47.83
N ILE A 790 14.18 31.73 -48.71
CA ILE A 790 13.43 32.81 -49.37
C ILE A 790 12.64 33.62 -48.35
N ALA A 791 12.01 32.96 -47.38
CA ALA A 791 11.27 33.63 -46.30
C ALA A 791 12.19 34.56 -45.49
N LEU A 792 13.39 34.09 -45.12
CA LEU A 792 14.38 34.88 -44.37
C LEU A 792 14.91 36.08 -45.18
N LEU A 793 15.17 35.89 -46.48
CA LEU A 793 15.55 36.99 -47.38
C LEU A 793 14.41 37.99 -47.61
N GLY A 794 13.17 37.62 -47.32
CA GLY A 794 11.97 38.44 -47.52
C GLY A 794 11.60 39.36 -46.35
N SER A 795 12.22 39.16 -45.19
CA SER A 795 11.93 39.95 -43.99
C SER A 795 12.41 41.40 -44.14
N PRO A 796 11.62 42.39 -43.66
CA PRO A 796 12.12 43.77 -43.54
C PRO A 796 13.34 43.78 -42.61
N ASP A 797 14.34 44.60 -42.94
CA ASP A 797 15.59 44.81 -42.15
C ASP A 797 16.64 43.68 -42.18
N VAL A 798 16.61 42.79 -43.18
CA VAL A 798 17.65 41.77 -43.43
C VAL A 798 18.48 42.13 -44.67
N GLN A 799 19.81 42.27 -44.50
CA GLN A 799 20.75 42.36 -45.61
C GLN A 799 21.33 40.97 -45.89
N GLY A 800 21.26 40.51 -47.14
CA GLY A 800 21.71 39.17 -47.51
C GLY A 800 22.67 39.20 -48.70
N GLN A 801 23.79 38.49 -48.59
CA GLN A 801 24.62 38.09 -49.73
C GLN A 801 24.27 36.66 -50.11
N VAL A 802 24.06 36.41 -51.40
CA VAL A 802 23.69 35.08 -51.90
C VAL A 802 24.69 34.67 -52.95
N PHE A 803 24.92 33.37 -53.06
CA PHE A 803 25.63 32.75 -54.16
C PHE A 803 24.92 31.45 -54.47
N LEU A 804 24.55 31.28 -55.73
CA LEU A 804 23.93 30.06 -56.23
C LEU A 804 24.62 29.67 -57.52
N LYS A 805 25.18 28.47 -57.54
CA LYS A 805 25.80 27.84 -58.70
C LYS A 805 25.03 26.56 -59.03
N LEU A 806 24.56 26.50 -60.27
CA LEU A 806 23.87 25.36 -60.86
C LEU A 806 24.81 24.69 -61.86
N THR A 807 25.27 23.48 -61.56
CA THR A 807 26.19 22.73 -62.42
C THR A 807 25.44 21.63 -63.14
N PHE A 808 25.28 21.79 -64.46
CA PHE A 808 24.71 20.79 -65.37
C PHE A 808 25.82 19.85 -65.84
N GLN A 809 25.66 18.57 -65.56
CA GLN A 809 26.53 17.52 -66.08
C GLN A 809 25.83 16.80 -67.23
N PHE A 810 26.45 16.82 -68.41
CA PHE A 810 25.95 16.11 -69.58
C PHE A 810 26.64 14.74 -69.68
N VAL A 811 25.86 13.70 -69.96
CA VAL A 811 26.39 12.33 -70.11
C VAL A 811 27.29 12.23 -71.34
N ASP A 812 26.90 12.91 -72.42
CA ASP A 812 27.70 13.05 -73.65
C ASP A 812 27.96 14.55 -73.93
N PRO A 813 29.15 14.94 -74.43
CA PRO A 813 29.44 16.34 -74.74
C PRO A 813 28.46 16.91 -75.76
N ILE A 814 27.76 17.98 -75.38
CA ILE A 814 26.70 18.59 -76.20
C ILE A 814 27.27 19.59 -77.19
N SER A 815 26.63 19.68 -78.36
CA SER A 815 26.94 20.71 -79.36
C SER A 815 26.45 22.09 -78.90
N PRO A 816 27.17 23.19 -79.19
CA PRO A 816 26.73 24.55 -78.84
C PRO A 816 25.42 24.99 -79.54
N THR A 817 24.97 24.27 -80.56
CA THR A 817 23.65 24.44 -81.21
C THR A 817 22.67 23.30 -80.89
N GLY A 818 22.98 22.48 -79.89
CA GLY A 818 22.16 21.33 -79.46
C GLY A 818 20.83 21.73 -78.80
N SER A 819 19.89 20.78 -78.78
CA SER A 819 18.56 20.97 -78.22
C SER A 819 18.56 21.15 -76.69
N GLU A 820 19.59 20.62 -76.03
CA GLU A 820 19.83 20.65 -74.60
C GLU A 820 20.12 22.07 -74.14
N LEU A 821 21.09 22.73 -74.77
CA LEU A 821 21.46 24.11 -74.48
C LEU A 821 20.31 25.07 -74.82
N ALA A 822 19.58 24.83 -75.92
CA ALA A 822 18.39 25.59 -76.26
C ALA A 822 17.27 25.44 -75.21
N THR A 823 17.11 24.25 -74.62
CA THR A 823 16.12 24.08 -73.55
C THR A 823 16.54 24.77 -72.26
N ILE A 824 17.84 24.71 -71.90
CA ILE A 824 18.37 25.44 -70.74
C ILE A 824 18.16 26.94 -70.95
N GLN A 825 18.47 27.45 -72.16
CA GLN A 825 18.21 28.84 -72.53
C GLN A 825 16.73 29.21 -72.37
N GLN A 826 15.80 28.39 -72.89
CA GLN A 826 14.37 28.65 -72.79
C GLN A 826 13.87 28.62 -71.33
N ALA A 827 14.39 27.71 -70.50
CA ALA A 827 14.03 27.63 -69.09
C ALA A 827 14.52 28.86 -68.30
N LEU A 828 15.75 29.32 -68.57
CA LEU A 828 16.33 30.53 -67.95
C LEU A 828 15.67 31.82 -68.47
N ALA A 829 15.20 31.84 -69.72
CA ALA A 829 14.54 33.01 -70.31
C ALA A 829 13.12 33.27 -69.75
N ARG A 830 12.45 32.26 -69.17
CA ARG A 830 11.11 32.44 -68.60
C ARG A 830 11.08 33.38 -67.39
N ASN A 831 12.17 33.45 -66.64
CA ASN A 831 12.36 34.38 -65.53
C ASN A 831 13.79 34.94 -65.60
N PRO A 832 14.04 35.94 -66.46
CA PRO A 832 15.40 36.34 -66.80
C PRO A 832 16.07 37.06 -65.61
N VAL A 833 17.19 36.52 -65.17
CA VAL A 833 18.13 37.19 -64.26
C VAL A 833 18.81 38.36 -64.98
N ASP A 834 19.10 39.43 -64.23
CA ASP A 834 19.66 40.65 -64.81
C ASP A 834 21.13 40.44 -65.19
N ARG A 835 21.89 39.70 -64.37
CA ARG A 835 23.25 39.25 -64.69
C ARG A 835 23.52 37.84 -64.15
N MET A 836 24.07 36.99 -65.00
CA MET A 836 24.60 35.67 -64.61
C MET A 836 25.99 35.44 -65.21
N SER A 837 26.77 34.59 -64.55
CA SER A 837 28.01 34.05 -65.09
C SER A 837 27.82 32.60 -65.52
N LEU A 838 28.31 32.30 -66.72
CA LEU A 838 28.38 30.96 -67.28
C LEU A 838 29.83 30.52 -67.29
N HIS A 839 30.07 29.31 -66.83
CA HIS A 839 31.36 28.64 -66.93
C HIS A 839 31.14 27.25 -67.53
N ALA A 840 31.65 27.02 -68.72
CA ALA A 840 31.54 25.76 -69.43
C ALA A 840 32.91 25.05 -69.47
N GLU A 841 32.95 23.80 -69.04
CA GLU A 841 34.08 22.93 -69.36
C GLU A 841 33.86 22.32 -70.73
N VAL A 842 34.88 22.40 -71.58
CA VAL A 842 34.77 22.02 -72.98
C VAL A 842 35.82 20.97 -73.34
N GLY A 843 35.43 20.08 -74.25
CA GLY A 843 36.29 19.03 -74.78
C GLY A 843 36.02 18.78 -76.25
N ASP A 844 36.76 17.84 -76.82
CA ASP A 844 36.70 17.49 -78.26
C ASP A 844 35.41 16.78 -78.68
#